data_AF-A0AAE9SND6-F1
#
_entry.id   AF-A0AAE9SND6-F1
#
_cell.length_a   1.000
_cell.length_b   1.000
_cell.length_c   1.000
_cell.angle_alpha   90.00
_cell.angle_beta   90.00
_cell.angle_gamma   90.00
#
_symmetry.space_group_name_H-M   'P 1'
#
loop_
_entity.id
_entity.type
_entity.pdbx_description
1 polymer ?
#
loop_
_entity_poly.entity_id
_entity_poly.type
_entity_poly.pdbx_seq_one_letter_code
_entity_poly.pdbx_strand_id
1 'polypeptide(L)'
;MFNSEIENPLYAVTIGSHIKSYDNNFKPSVIDSNISSMISQVEKHDRMSGTSSYVYSDKMNQGSFGISGSYGVSGVSKFEASASAYVGNAAANSSKSVEVTYSALSVCGVEYVDFEKLTVPQFLSGLKKGCRQSALGALDCYNAVNKECNDLDVSLSDALTSDKNQYPTIHDLLQKWVKASDEFCRDYGDGLVVGIAWGAMGGVHFKMTATDEDNSWKYGGQANFSYAGLDKSVSLQAIYDGSKSDQEANVTATCTSFVSGNALSDQVQEWFTKFSETALQQLNDVHVLVEAPNMNITSGAPEIPEFVTPKPSEDVANKVGSLKNLDDLHIYAKAKAYEEAKAKNSELTFEEFLKQSEKESNLSGLEKAKEQVKENNINTLDNIESLNQKEILIKKTEVMDTAEIKRPIKGNSDDHIPLGVWIAHWSNLIPWLAQGYCNSIEDLDTSESIKARVMLQDFQTLSRIYHIAHASGIKYIKRKDRSLPLVKTAALADNFDHVAALMQDGKTLSEAYHSLSDPAALIYQYWNENTFLRNAELGLGFVRNHKSILSPTSGGNDNRTVYKLETIAFNGRNYDAFSQAYKVLPLPTPDREIWAFGPEKGLLSSAYDTEAVFSKSGGLVKAMNFTPDQESKTLHSKDGKITLYPIRFNAAAGIENWKGMSSSTNIGADHGLEKSLQHLEEGLRELSAWTYSSANWPENWDDKAAYHQTKIKKQYVGLIEEPKNT
;
A
#
# COMPACT_ATOMS: atom_id res chain seq x y z
N MET A 1 7.11 -25.96 14.20
CA MET A 1 6.78 -25.59 12.81
C MET A 1 5.88 -24.38 12.86
N PHE A 2 6.42 -23.19 12.62
CA PHE A 2 5.62 -21.99 12.40
C PHE A 2 5.89 -21.56 10.96
N ASN A 3 5.11 -22.10 10.03
CA ASN A 3 4.97 -21.48 8.72
C ASN A 3 4.02 -20.30 8.94
N SER A 4 4.54 -19.07 8.93
CA SER A 4 3.67 -17.92 8.69
C SER A 4 3.35 -17.96 7.20
N GLU A 5 2.14 -18.39 6.86
CA GLU A 5 1.65 -18.27 5.48
C GLU A 5 1.66 -16.78 5.12
N ILE A 6 2.35 -16.41 4.04
CA ILE A 6 2.13 -15.10 3.42
C ILE A 6 0.71 -15.16 2.87
N GLU A 7 -0.15 -14.25 3.33
CA GLU A 7 -1.44 -14.02 2.68
C GLU A 7 -1.17 -13.56 1.25
N ASN A 8 -1.30 -14.47 0.29
CA ASN A 8 -1.32 -14.11 -1.13
C ASN A 8 -2.72 -13.51 -1.41
N PRO A 9 -2.83 -12.21 -1.71
CA PRO A 9 -4.13 -11.59 -1.93
C PRO A 9 -4.78 -11.98 -3.27
N LEU A 10 -4.03 -12.63 -4.17
CA LEU A 10 -4.54 -13.25 -5.40
C LEU A 10 -4.84 -14.75 -5.20
N TYR A 11 -4.74 -15.26 -3.98
CA TYR A 11 -5.05 -16.65 -3.68
C TYR A 11 -6.50 -16.97 -4.07
N ALA A 12 -6.70 -18.09 -4.77
CA ALA A 12 -7.96 -18.53 -5.36
C ALA A 12 -8.54 -17.68 -6.53
N VAL A 13 -7.81 -16.67 -7.02
CA VAL A 13 -8.20 -16.00 -8.27
C VAL A 13 -8.02 -16.95 -9.44
N THR A 14 -9.04 -17.06 -10.31
CA THR A 14 -9.05 -17.94 -11.48
C THR A 14 -9.48 -17.18 -12.73
N ILE A 15 -9.25 -17.75 -13.91
CA ILE A 15 -9.73 -17.15 -15.16
C ILE A 15 -11.25 -16.96 -15.07
N GLY A 16 -11.69 -15.74 -15.37
CA GLY A 16 -13.08 -15.33 -15.29
C GLY A 16 -13.54 -14.84 -13.92
N SER A 17 -12.67 -14.81 -12.90
CA SER A 17 -12.92 -14.05 -11.67
C SER A 17 -13.26 -12.61 -12.04
N HIS A 18 -14.27 -12.03 -11.39
CA HIS A 18 -14.69 -10.65 -11.67
C HIS A 18 -14.40 -9.75 -10.48
N ILE A 19 -14.25 -8.45 -10.72
CA ILE A 19 -13.79 -7.49 -9.72
C ILE A 19 -14.64 -6.24 -9.68
N LYS A 20 -14.90 -5.75 -8.47
CA LYS A 20 -15.51 -4.44 -8.23
C LYS A 20 -14.43 -3.45 -7.86
N SER A 21 -14.35 -2.36 -8.60
CA SER A 21 -13.22 -1.42 -8.52
C SER A 21 -13.13 -0.65 -7.20
N TYR A 22 -14.20 -0.64 -6.41
CA TYR A 22 -14.28 0.11 -5.15
C TYR A 22 -13.91 -0.72 -3.92
N ASP A 23 -13.97 -2.06 -4.01
CA ASP A 23 -13.68 -2.96 -2.88
C ASP A 23 -12.42 -3.82 -3.11
N ASN A 24 -11.81 -3.74 -4.30
CA ASN A 24 -10.62 -4.48 -4.72
C ASN A 24 -10.70 -6.00 -4.49
N ASN A 25 -11.92 -6.54 -4.37
CA ASN A 25 -12.13 -7.94 -4.06
C ASN A 25 -12.47 -8.72 -5.33
N PHE A 26 -11.69 -9.77 -5.57
CA PHE A 26 -12.02 -10.75 -6.60
C PHE A 26 -13.20 -11.60 -6.14
N LYS A 27 -14.16 -11.77 -7.03
CA LYS A 27 -15.33 -12.62 -6.85
C LYS A 27 -15.20 -13.88 -7.72
N PRO A 28 -15.98 -14.93 -7.42
CA PRO A 28 -15.90 -16.20 -8.15
C PRO A 28 -16.04 -16.05 -9.66
N SER A 29 -15.41 -16.96 -10.40
CA SER A 29 -15.42 -16.91 -11.85
C SER A 29 -16.81 -16.93 -12.46
N VAL A 30 -17.03 -16.11 -13.49
CA VAL A 30 -18.25 -16.08 -14.31
C VAL A 30 -18.08 -16.78 -15.65
N ILE A 31 -16.92 -17.38 -15.92
CA ILE A 31 -16.69 -18.28 -17.06
C ILE A 31 -17.06 -19.70 -16.63
N ASP A 32 -17.74 -20.44 -17.52
CA ASP A 32 -18.21 -21.82 -17.29
C ASP A 32 -17.68 -22.80 -18.35
N SER A 33 -16.82 -22.33 -19.24
CA SER A 33 -16.31 -23.08 -20.39
C SER A 33 -14.79 -23.02 -20.45
N ASN A 34 -14.17 -24.03 -21.06
CA ASN A 34 -12.72 -24.11 -21.22
C ASN A 34 -12.28 -23.20 -22.37
N ILE A 35 -12.24 -21.89 -22.15
CA ILE A 35 -11.86 -20.91 -23.18
C ILE A 35 -10.47 -20.30 -22.96
N SER A 36 -9.71 -20.82 -22.00
CA SER A 36 -8.33 -20.42 -21.75
C SER A 36 -7.31 -21.27 -22.51
N SER A 37 -6.10 -20.75 -22.61
CA SER A 37 -4.90 -21.40 -23.12
C SER A 37 -3.72 -21.07 -22.20
N MET A 38 -2.70 -21.93 -22.18
CA MET A 38 -1.52 -21.80 -21.32
C MET A 38 -0.27 -21.62 -22.20
N ILE A 39 0.51 -20.59 -21.92
CA ILE A 39 1.89 -20.47 -22.41
C ILE A 39 2.81 -20.82 -21.25
N SER A 40 3.55 -21.92 -21.38
CA SER A 40 4.57 -22.27 -20.39
C SER A 40 5.76 -21.30 -20.49
N GLN A 41 6.16 -20.73 -19.36
CA GLN A 41 7.34 -19.88 -19.23
C GLN A 41 8.02 -20.26 -17.91
N VAL A 42 9.34 -20.31 -17.87
CA VAL A 42 10.07 -20.57 -16.62
C VAL A 42 11.00 -19.41 -16.36
N GLU A 43 10.57 -18.48 -15.51
CA GLU A 43 11.41 -17.40 -14.99
C GLU A 43 11.70 -17.64 -13.51
N LYS A 44 12.93 -17.33 -13.09
CA LYS A 44 13.43 -17.59 -11.74
C LYS A 44 14.05 -16.31 -11.20
N HIS A 45 13.64 -15.92 -10.00
CA HIS A 45 14.23 -14.77 -9.31
C HIS A 45 14.60 -15.13 -7.88
N ASP A 46 15.83 -14.77 -7.53
CA ASP A 46 16.38 -14.94 -6.19
C ASP A 46 16.59 -13.56 -5.60
N ARG A 47 16.15 -13.35 -4.37
CA ARG A 47 16.34 -12.08 -3.67
C ARG A 47 16.86 -12.34 -2.27
N MET A 48 17.90 -11.60 -1.90
CA MET A 48 18.36 -11.49 -0.52
C MET A 48 18.16 -10.04 -0.05
N SER A 49 17.57 -9.86 1.12
CA SER A 49 17.45 -8.57 1.78
C SER A 49 17.91 -8.68 3.22
N GLY A 50 18.68 -7.71 3.72
CA GLY A 50 19.11 -7.66 5.11
C GLY A 50 18.79 -6.30 5.74
N THR A 51 18.46 -6.30 7.02
CA THR A 51 18.25 -5.08 7.81
C THR A 51 18.89 -5.18 9.18
N SER A 52 19.36 -4.04 9.69
CA SER A 52 19.92 -3.92 11.03
C SER A 52 19.27 -2.75 11.74
N SER A 53 18.89 -2.94 13.01
CA SER A 53 18.42 -1.85 13.87
C SER A 53 19.50 -0.81 14.19
N TYR A 54 20.77 -1.06 13.83
CA TYR A 54 21.92 -0.25 14.24
C TYR A 54 22.39 0.77 13.20
N VAL A 55 21.89 0.70 11.96
CA VAL A 55 22.52 1.35 10.81
C VAL A 55 21.49 2.01 9.90
N TYR A 56 21.83 3.20 9.41
CA TYR A 56 21.10 3.89 8.34
C TYR A 56 21.20 3.13 7.01
N SER A 57 20.06 2.83 6.38
CA SER A 57 19.99 2.22 5.04
C SER A 57 19.02 3.00 4.16
N ASP A 58 19.46 3.37 2.96
CA ASP A 58 18.64 4.03 1.92
C ASP A 58 17.48 3.16 1.42
N LYS A 59 17.51 1.86 1.74
CA LYS A 59 16.47 0.89 1.40
C LYS A 59 15.95 0.29 2.69
N MET A 60 14.83 0.83 3.17
CA MET A 60 14.21 0.45 4.43
C MET A 60 13.24 -0.71 4.24
N ASN A 61 12.99 -1.50 5.29
CA ASN A 61 12.01 -2.61 5.32
C ASN A 61 10.59 -2.07 5.09
N GLN A 62 10.28 -1.82 3.83
CA GLN A 62 8.92 -1.58 3.37
C GLN A 62 8.41 -2.96 2.99
N GLY A 63 7.68 -3.59 3.92
CA GLY A 63 6.74 -4.63 3.51
C GLY A 63 5.83 -4.01 2.47
N SER A 64 5.92 -4.50 1.24
CA SER A 64 4.98 -4.21 0.18
C SER A 64 4.22 -5.51 -0.05
N PHE A 65 3.07 -5.64 0.58
CA PHE A 65 2.03 -6.50 0.06
C PHE A 65 0.81 -5.61 -0.08
N GLY A 66 0.67 -5.08 -1.26
CA GLY A 66 -0.65 -4.74 -1.73
C GLY A 66 -0.62 -4.79 -3.24
N ILE A 67 -1.75 -5.23 -3.73
CA ILE A 67 -2.02 -5.44 -5.13
C ILE A 67 -2.10 -4.05 -5.78
N SER A 68 -1.06 -3.63 -6.51
CA SER A 68 -1.18 -2.48 -7.40
C SER A 68 -1.96 -2.90 -8.62
N GLY A 69 -3.23 -2.51 -8.68
CA GLY A 69 -4.07 -2.75 -9.84
C GLY A 69 -5.12 -1.69 -9.93
N SER A 70 -4.91 -0.67 -10.78
CA SER A 70 -6.02 0.21 -11.12
C SER A 70 -7.11 -0.57 -11.86
N TYR A 71 -8.34 -0.15 -11.72
CA TYR A 71 -9.41 -0.65 -12.57
C TYR A 71 -9.84 0.57 -13.36
N GLY A 72 -9.76 0.50 -14.69
CA GLY A 72 -10.10 1.59 -15.61
C GLY A 72 -11.57 1.98 -15.52
N VAL A 73 -11.93 2.75 -14.50
CA VAL A 73 -13.31 3.21 -14.28
C VAL A 73 -13.38 4.68 -13.91
N SER A 74 -12.35 5.23 -13.26
CA SER A 74 -12.20 6.67 -13.04
C SER A 74 -10.81 7.00 -12.50
N GLY A 75 -10.42 8.27 -12.51
CA GLY A 75 -9.19 8.75 -11.84
C GLY A 75 -9.18 8.38 -10.36
N VAL A 76 -10.32 8.52 -9.68
CA VAL A 76 -10.46 8.19 -8.24
C VAL A 76 -10.24 6.71 -7.99
N SER A 77 -10.84 5.81 -8.77
CA SER A 77 -10.61 4.37 -8.64
C SER A 77 -9.16 3.99 -8.91
N LYS A 78 -8.51 4.66 -9.88
CA LYS A 78 -7.07 4.46 -10.15
C LYS A 78 -6.18 4.91 -8.98
N PHE A 79 -6.56 6.00 -8.31
CA PHE A 79 -5.88 6.45 -7.09
C PHE A 79 -6.07 5.48 -5.93
N GLU A 80 -7.32 5.08 -5.62
CA GLU A 80 -7.61 4.15 -4.52
C GLU A 80 -6.90 2.82 -4.70
N ALA A 81 -6.88 2.30 -5.92
CA ALA A 81 -6.08 1.13 -6.27
C ALA A 81 -4.59 1.33 -6.01
N SER A 82 -4.02 2.44 -6.48
CA SER A 82 -2.62 2.78 -6.23
C SER A 82 -2.35 2.84 -4.74
N ALA A 83 -3.21 3.49 -3.95
CA ALA A 83 -3.10 3.61 -2.51
C ALA A 83 -3.22 2.26 -1.75
N SER A 84 -4.16 1.41 -2.17
CA SER A 84 -4.45 0.11 -1.52
C SER A 84 -3.30 -0.90 -1.62
N ALA A 85 -2.39 -0.68 -2.57
CA ALA A 85 -1.25 -1.53 -2.82
C ALA A 85 -0.19 -1.53 -1.69
N TYR A 86 -0.42 -0.83 -0.58
CA TYR A 86 0.63 -0.51 0.39
C TYR A 86 0.35 -0.94 1.84
N VAL A 87 -0.65 -1.78 2.08
CA VAL A 87 -0.92 -2.34 3.42
C VAL A 87 -0.14 -3.64 3.64
N GLY A 88 1.18 -3.57 3.82
CA GLY A 88 2.02 -4.77 4.03
C GLY A 88 3.14 -4.62 5.08
N ASN A 89 3.29 -5.64 5.94
CA ASN A 89 4.26 -5.82 7.02
C ASN A 89 5.31 -4.71 7.27
N ALA A 90 4.94 -3.71 8.07
CA ALA A 90 5.94 -2.99 8.83
C ALA A 90 6.17 -3.80 10.12
N ALA A 91 7.35 -4.39 10.33
CA ALA A 91 7.63 -5.14 11.55
C ALA A 91 8.18 -4.18 12.63
N ALA A 92 7.44 -4.05 13.74
CA ALA A 92 7.92 -3.36 14.93
C ALA A 92 8.85 -4.29 15.71
N ASN A 93 10.16 -4.12 15.56
CA ASN A 93 11.11 -4.77 16.45
C ASN A 93 11.83 -3.71 17.28
N SER A 94 11.54 -3.70 18.58
CA SER A 94 12.24 -2.94 19.63
C SER A 94 13.56 -3.59 20.03
N SER A 95 13.81 -4.81 19.53
CA SER A 95 14.97 -5.60 19.83
C SER A 95 16.17 -5.20 18.96
N LYS A 96 17.35 -5.26 19.57
CA LYS A 96 18.64 -5.10 18.88
C LYS A 96 18.81 -6.27 17.91
N SER A 97 18.38 -6.12 16.66
CA SER A 97 18.30 -7.23 15.71
C SER A 97 19.02 -6.99 14.38
N VAL A 98 19.52 -8.11 13.85
CA VAL A 98 19.94 -8.25 12.45
C VAL A 98 19.00 -9.26 11.82
N GLU A 99 18.41 -8.88 10.70
CA GLU A 99 17.46 -9.68 9.94
C GLU A 99 17.99 -9.90 8.54
N VAL A 100 17.86 -11.12 8.02
CA VAL A 100 18.21 -11.48 6.65
C VAL A 100 17.11 -12.38 6.11
N THR A 101 16.48 -11.97 5.01
CA THR A 101 15.48 -12.75 4.29
C THR A 101 16.05 -13.20 2.95
N TYR A 102 15.93 -14.49 2.68
CA TYR A 102 16.19 -15.10 1.39
C TYR A 102 14.86 -15.51 0.77
N SER A 103 14.56 -15.01 -0.42
CA SER A 103 13.31 -15.26 -1.13
C SER A 103 13.58 -15.86 -2.50
N ALA A 104 12.73 -16.81 -2.86
CA ALA A 104 12.64 -17.51 -4.12
C ALA A 104 11.31 -17.16 -4.79
N LEU A 105 11.36 -16.92 -6.10
CA LEU A 105 10.18 -16.72 -6.95
C LEU A 105 10.34 -17.55 -8.22
N SER A 106 9.29 -18.28 -8.57
CA SER A 106 9.17 -19.06 -9.80
C SER A 106 7.94 -18.61 -10.56
N VAL A 107 8.10 -18.18 -11.82
CA VAL A 107 7.00 -18.01 -12.77
C VAL A 107 7.00 -19.24 -13.67
N CYS A 108 5.89 -19.98 -13.72
CA CYS A 108 5.78 -21.28 -14.41
C CYS A 108 4.93 -21.22 -15.69
N GLY A 109 4.13 -20.17 -15.88
CA GLY A 109 3.37 -19.97 -17.12
C GLY A 109 2.32 -18.88 -17.01
N VAL A 110 1.75 -18.52 -18.16
CA VAL A 110 0.66 -17.56 -18.27
C VAL A 110 -0.55 -18.26 -18.87
N GLU A 111 -1.62 -18.35 -18.07
CA GLU A 111 -2.95 -18.73 -18.55
C GLU A 111 -3.67 -17.48 -19.06
N TYR A 112 -4.38 -17.57 -20.18
CA TYR A 112 -5.17 -16.46 -20.71
C TYR A 112 -6.39 -16.95 -21.47
N VAL A 113 -7.46 -16.15 -21.51
CA VAL A 113 -8.60 -16.38 -22.41
C VAL A 113 -8.14 -16.14 -23.85
N ASP A 114 -8.27 -17.16 -24.71
CA ASP A 114 -7.83 -17.11 -26.10
C ASP A 114 -8.89 -16.43 -26.97
N PHE A 115 -8.92 -15.09 -26.91
CA PHE A 115 -9.93 -14.30 -27.63
C PHE A 115 -9.76 -14.36 -29.16
N GLU A 116 -8.57 -14.68 -29.70
CA GLU A 116 -8.36 -14.86 -31.15
C GLU A 116 -9.20 -16.02 -31.72
N LYS A 117 -9.63 -16.96 -30.87
CA LYS A 117 -10.49 -18.11 -31.24
C LYS A 117 -11.97 -17.91 -30.91
N LEU A 118 -12.36 -16.74 -30.45
CA LEU A 118 -13.72 -16.45 -30.00
C LEU A 118 -14.31 -15.28 -30.78
N THR A 119 -15.58 -15.40 -31.15
CA THR A 119 -16.45 -14.27 -31.50
C THR A 119 -17.23 -13.80 -30.27
N VAL A 120 -17.86 -12.62 -30.33
CA VAL A 120 -18.70 -12.12 -29.21
C VAL A 120 -19.81 -13.12 -28.82
N PRO A 121 -20.59 -13.70 -29.77
CA PRO A 121 -21.56 -14.75 -29.44
C PRO A 121 -20.95 -15.97 -28.74
N GLN A 122 -19.75 -16.39 -29.14
CA GLN A 122 -19.06 -17.55 -28.56
C GLN A 122 -18.56 -17.25 -27.15
N PHE A 123 -17.96 -16.07 -26.94
CA PHE A 123 -17.55 -15.62 -25.60
C PHE A 123 -18.73 -15.54 -24.64
N LEU A 124 -19.84 -14.91 -25.04
CA LEU A 124 -21.07 -14.86 -24.21
C LEU A 124 -21.58 -16.24 -23.86
N SER A 125 -21.51 -17.18 -24.79
CA SER A 125 -21.96 -18.56 -24.59
C SER A 125 -21.06 -19.33 -23.62
N GLY A 126 -19.80 -18.89 -23.48
CA GLY A 126 -18.86 -19.40 -22.49
C GLY A 126 -19.05 -18.84 -21.07
N LEU A 127 -19.89 -17.82 -20.89
CA LEU A 127 -20.23 -17.25 -19.58
C LEU A 127 -21.34 -18.05 -18.87
N LYS A 128 -21.32 -18.00 -17.53
CA LYS A 128 -22.40 -18.49 -16.68
C LYS A 128 -23.73 -17.85 -17.06
N LYS A 129 -24.81 -18.64 -16.93
CA LYS A 129 -26.16 -18.26 -17.36
C LYS A 129 -26.60 -16.88 -16.86
N GLY A 130 -26.37 -16.55 -15.60
CA GLY A 130 -26.76 -15.25 -15.02
C GLY A 130 -26.06 -14.07 -15.70
N CYS A 131 -24.73 -14.13 -15.81
CA CYS A 131 -23.92 -13.10 -16.45
C CYS A 131 -24.32 -12.93 -17.92
N ARG A 132 -24.46 -14.05 -18.65
CA ARG A 132 -24.93 -14.04 -20.04
C ARG A 132 -26.31 -13.39 -20.19
N GLN A 133 -27.28 -13.74 -19.34
CA GLN A 133 -28.63 -13.19 -19.42
C GLN A 133 -28.68 -11.69 -19.12
N SER A 134 -27.89 -11.22 -18.14
CA SER A 134 -27.79 -9.80 -17.83
C SER A 134 -27.16 -9.01 -18.99
N ALA A 135 -26.08 -9.54 -19.59
CA ALA A 135 -25.48 -8.92 -20.78
C ALA A 135 -26.46 -8.86 -21.96
N LEU A 136 -27.23 -9.92 -22.21
CA LEU A 136 -28.25 -9.93 -23.27
C LEU A 136 -29.45 -9.01 -22.95
N GLY A 137 -29.79 -8.82 -21.68
CA GLY A 137 -30.81 -7.84 -21.27
C GLY A 137 -30.39 -6.40 -21.59
N ALA A 138 -29.12 -6.06 -21.35
CA ALA A 138 -28.58 -4.77 -21.78
C ALA A 138 -28.59 -4.61 -23.32
N LEU A 139 -28.32 -5.68 -24.06
CA LEU A 139 -28.42 -5.70 -25.53
C LEU A 139 -29.86 -5.46 -26.01
N ASP A 140 -30.86 -6.05 -25.35
CA ASP A 140 -32.27 -5.83 -25.70
C ASP A 140 -32.65 -4.35 -25.54
N CYS A 141 -32.19 -3.69 -24.48
CA CYS A 141 -32.40 -2.26 -24.29
C CYS A 141 -31.64 -1.42 -25.31
N TYR A 142 -30.40 -1.80 -25.64
CA TYR A 142 -29.59 -1.13 -26.67
C TYR A 142 -30.28 -1.18 -28.04
N ASN A 143 -30.73 -2.36 -28.46
CA ASN A 143 -31.44 -2.57 -29.73
C ASN A 143 -32.78 -1.82 -29.77
N ALA A 144 -33.47 -1.66 -28.64
CA ALA A 144 -34.70 -0.89 -28.58
C ALA A 144 -34.48 0.60 -28.88
N VAL A 145 -33.40 1.19 -28.37
CA VAL A 145 -33.02 2.59 -28.69
C VAL A 145 -32.70 2.72 -30.18
N ASN A 146 -31.85 1.85 -30.72
CA ASN A 146 -31.50 1.87 -32.14
C ASN A 146 -32.72 1.70 -33.05
N LYS A 147 -33.66 0.84 -32.66
CA LYS A 147 -34.90 0.66 -33.41
C LYS A 147 -35.73 1.94 -33.45
N GLU A 148 -35.91 2.60 -32.30
CA GLU A 148 -36.69 3.85 -32.22
C GLU A 148 -36.02 4.98 -33.01
N CYS A 149 -34.69 5.12 -32.94
CA CYS A 149 -33.93 6.08 -33.74
C CYS A 149 -34.13 5.86 -35.25
N ASN A 150 -34.09 4.59 -35.70
CA ASN A 150 -34.34 4.23 -37.09
C ASN A 150 -35.80 4.47 -37.50
N ASP A 151 -36.76 4.13 -36.65
CA ASP A 151 -38.20 4.32 -36.91
C ASP A 151 -38.57 5.81 -37.03
N LEU A 152 -37.83 6.69 -36.33
CA LEU A 152 -38.00 8.15 -36.33
C LEU A 152 -37.07 8.90 -37.29
N ASP A 153 -36.15 8.20 -37.98
CA ASP A 153 -35.13 8.79 -38.86
C ASP A 153 -34.31 9.91 -38.18
N VAL A 154 -33.86 9.66 -36.95
CA VAL A 154 -33.08 10.62 -36.14
C VAL A 154 -31.85 9.95 -35.54
N SER A 155 -30.71 10.64 -35.56
CA SER A 155 -29.50 10.14 -34.88
C SER A 155 -29.65 10.23 -33.36
N LEU A 156 -29.02 9.31 -32.62
CA LEU A 156 -29.04 9.36 -31.16
C LEU A 156 -28.42 10.67 -30.61
N SER A 157 -27.39 11.19 -31.29
CA SER A 157 -26.76 12.47 -30.92
C SER A 157 -27.72 13.65 -31.05
N ASP A 158 -28.49 13.72 -32.15
CA ASP A 158 -29.47 14.80 -32.35
C ASP A 158 -30.60 14.72 -31.33
N ALA A 159 -31.07 13.50 -31.03
CA ALA A 159 -32.09 13.27 -30.01
C ALA A 159 -31.61 13.72 -28.61
N LEU A 160 -30.32 13.55 -28.28
CA LEU A 160 -29.76 13.94 -26.97
C LEU A 160 -29.47 15.43 -26.83
N THR A 161 -29.29 16.15 -27.93
CA THR A 161 -29.03 17.61 -27.92
C THR A 161 -30.30 18.45 -28.04
N SER A 162 -31.40 17.83 -28.46
CA SER A 162 -32.71 18.46 -28.58
C SER A 162 -33.42 18.59 -27.22
N ASP A 163 -34.50 19.39 -27.17
CA ASP A 163 -35.35 19.46 -25.98
C ASP A 163 -35.90 18.06 -25.68
N LYS A 164 -35.81 17.63 -24.42
CA LYS A 164 -36.26 16.30 -23.98
C LYS A 164 -37.70 15.98 -24.40
N ASN A 165 -38.55 17.00 -24.51
CA ASN A 165 -39.95 16.86 -24.91
C ASN A 165 -40.13 16.51 -26.40
N GLN A 166 -39.10 16.69 -27.23
CA GLN A 166 -39.15 16.40 -28.66
C GLN A 166 -39.01 14.91 -28.96
N TYR A 167 -38.18 14.18 -28.19
CA TYR A 167 -37.95 12.73 -28.36
C TYR A 167 -38.06 11.95 -27.03
N PRO A 168 -39.20 12.03 -26.31
CA PRO A 168 -39.33 11.47 -24.97
C PRO A 168 -39.11 9.96 -24.92
N THR A 169 -39.57 9.22 -25.94
CA THR A 169 -39.41 7.76 -26.02
C THR A 169 -37.94 7.34 -26.11
N ILE A 170 -37.12 8.06 -26.90
CA ILE A 170 -35.68 7.76 -27.04
C ILE A 170 -34.99 7.97 -25.68
N HIS A 171 -35.27 9.08 -24.99
CA HIS A 171 -34.70 9.33 -23.66
C HIS A 171 -35.11 8.25 -22.64
N ASP A 172 -36.37 7.83 -22.62
CA ASP A 172 -36.85 6.78 -21.70
C ASP A 172 -36.22 5.41 -22.00
N LEU A 173 -36.05 5.05 -23.28
CA LEU A 173 -35.37 3.82 -23.68
C LEU A 173 -33.88 3.86 -23.35
N LEU A 174 -33.21 4.99 -23.55
CA LEU A 174 -31.81 5.19 -23.21
C LEU A 174 -31.58 5.04 -21.71
N GLN A 175 -32.46 5.61 -20.88
CA GLN A 175 -32.42 5.47 -19.42
C GLN A 175 -32.58 4.02 -18.98
N LYS A 176 -33.43 3.24 -19.66
CA LYS A 176 -33.54 1.79 -19.42
C LYS A 176 -32.24 1.06 -19.77
N TRP A 177 -31.58 1.43 -20.87
CA TRP A 177 -30.28 0.88 -21.23
C TRP A 177 -29.18 1.24 -20.22
N VAL A 178 -29.08 2.51 -19.79
CA VAL A 178 -28.13 2.95 -18.75
C VAL A 178 -28.31 2.11 -17.48
N LYS A 179 -29.56 1.99 -17.02
CA LYS A 179 -29.89 1.18 -15.85
C LYS A 179 -29.51 -0.30 -16.03
N ALA A 180 -29.80 -0.91 -17.18
CA ALA A 180 -29.42 -2.31 -17.44
C ALA A 180 -27.89 -2.50 -17.45
N SER A 181 -27.15 -1.53 -17.99
CA SER A 181 -25.68 -1.49 -17.97
C SER A 181 -25.13 -1.37 -16.54
N ASP A 182 -25.71 -0.49 -15.71
CA ASP A 182 -25.32 -0.32 -14.31
C ASP A 182 -25.65 -1.55 -13.45
N GLU A 183 -26.80 -2.18 -13.69
CA GLU A 183 -27.19 -3.43 -13.03
C GLU A 183 -26.20 -4.55 -13.36
N PHE A 184 -25.75 -4.65 -14.62
CA PHE A 184 -24.72 -5.59 -15.00
C PHE A 184 -23.40 -5.36 -14.24
N CYS A 185 -22.88 -4.12 -14.23
CA CYS A 185 -21.64 -3.79 -13.53
C CYS A 185 -21.75 -3.97 -12.00
N ARG A 186 -22.93 -3.66 -11.42
CA ARG A 186 -23.19 -3.88 -10.00
C ARG A 186 -23.13 -5.38 -9.64
N ASP A 187 -23.66 -6.24 -10.49
CA ASP A 187 -23.80 -7.66 -10.20
C ASP A 187 -22.54 -8.47 -10.57
N TYR A 188 -21.83 -8.08 -11.64
CA TYR A 188 -20.67 -8.80 -12.19
C TYR A 188 -19.37 -7.98 -12.21
N GLY A 189 -19.33 -6.86 -11.48
CA GLY A 189 -18.15 -6.02 -11.39
C GLY A 189 -17.86 -5.23 -12.65
N ASP A 190 -16.77 -4.46 -12.61
CA ASP A 190 -16.36 -3.55 -13.69
C ASP A 190 -15.40 -4.21 -14.69
N GLY A 191 -14.82 -5.34 -14.29
CA GLY A 191 -13.84 -6.07 -15.10
C GLY A 191 -13.80 -7.56 -14.81
N LEU A 192 -13.13 -8.27 -15.72
CA LEU A 192 -12.97 -9.71 -15.76
C LEU A 192 -11.50 -10.09 -15.81
N VAL A 193 -11.07 -11.05 -14.99
CA VAL A 193 -9.74 -11.66 -15.08
C VAL A 193 -9.67 -12.49 -16.35
N VAL A 194 -8.84 -12.05 -17.30
CA VAL A 194 -8.64 -12.66 -18.61
C VAL A 194 -7.26 -13.29 -18.78
N GLY A 195 -6.38 -13.13 -17.79
CA GLY A 195 -5.09 -13.80 -17.74
C GLY A 195 -4.58 -13.96 -16.32
N ILE A 196 -3.73 -14.97 -16.09
CA ILE A 196 -3.09 -15.26 -14.81
C ILE A 196 -1.64 -15.69 -15.07
N ALA A 197 -0.70 -15.05 -14.38
CA ALA A 197 0.67 -15.52 -14.25
C ALA A 197 0.72 -16.50 -13.08
N TRP A 198 0.97 -17.77 -13.38
CA TRP A 198 1.05 -18.86 -12.41
C TRP A 198 2.49 -19.07 -11.95
N GLY A 199 2.65 -19.40 -10.67
CA GLY A 199 3.97 -19.69 -10.14
C GLY A 199 3.96 -20.05 -8.66
N ALA A 200 5.09 -19.83 -7.99
CA ALA A 200 5.21 -20.02 -6.55
C ALA A 200 6.23 -19.03 -5.97
N MET A 201 6.08 -18.73 -4.69
CA MET A 201 7.05 -17.95 -3.93
C MET A 201 7.32 -18.59 -2.58
N GLY A 202 8.51 -18.39 -2.06
CA GLY A 202 8.87 -18.90 -0.74
C GLY A 202 10.20 -18.34 -0.29
N GLY A 203 10.56 -18.61 0.95
CA GLY A 203 11.79 -18.07 1.49
C GLY A 203 12.04 -18.44 2.93
N VAL A 204 13.21 -18.04 3.39
CA VAL A 204 13.66 -18.22 4.77
C VAL A 204 14.01 -16.86 5.33
N HIS A 205 13.46 -16.58 6.50
CA HIS A 205 13.73 -15.38 7.27
C HIS A 205 14.57 -15.73 8.49
N PHE A 206 15.74 -15.12 8.59
CA PHE A 206 16.67 -15.27 9.67
C PHE A 206 16.73 -14.00 10.49
N LYS A 207 16.58 -14.10 11.80
CA LYS A 207 16.63 -12.97 12.74
C LYS A 207 17.51 -13.31 13.93
N MET A 208 18.53 -12.49 14.17
CA MET A 208 19.33 -12.51 15.39
C MET A 208 18.92 -11.34 16.25
N THR A 209 18.75 -11.56 17.55
CA THR A 209 18.37 -10.53 18.52
C THR A 209 19.31 -10.59 19.71
N ALA A 210 19.92 -9.47 20.11
CA ALA A 210 20.69 -9.42 21.36
C ALA A 210 19.76 -9.60 22.58
N THR A 211 20.13 -10.48 23.51
CA THR A 211 19.35 -10.75 24.73
C THR A 211 19.65 -9.77 25.87
N ASP A 212 20.78 -9.06 25.79
CA ASP A 212 21.16 -8.13 26.84
C ASP A 212 20.35 -6.84 26.73
N GLU A 213 19.55 -6.54 27.76
CA GLU A 213 18.91 -5.24 28.01
C GLU A 213 19.96 -4.17 28.37
N ASP A 214 21.02 -4.04 27.58
CA ASP A 214 22.10 -3.10 27.87
C ASP A 214 21.50 -1.68 27.91
N ASN A 215 21.36 -1.14 29.13
CA ASN A 215 20.72 0.13 29.50
C ASN A 215 21.50 1.36 29.00
N SER A 216 22.39 1.16 28.04
CA SER A 216 23.24 2.18 27.44
C SER A 216 22.79 2.44 26.01
N TRP A 217 22.42 3.69 25.78
CA TRP A 217 22.22 4.23 24.45
C TRP A 217 23.59 4.35 23.78
N LYS A 218 23.81 3.69 22.63
CA LYS A 218 25.08 3.71 21.90
C LYS A 218 24.86 4.23 20.49
N TYR A 219 25.72 5.17 20.08
CA TYR A 219 25.56 6.04 18.91
C TYR A 219 26.30 5.47 17.67
N GLY A 220 25.62 5.37 16.53
CA GLY A 220 26.18 5.36 15.16
C GLY A 220 27.15 4.22 14.78
N GLY A 221 26.71 3.36 13.86
CA GLY A 221 27.58 2.48 13.06
C GLY A 221 27.12 2.44 11.59
N GLN A 222 28.06 2.29 10.66
CA GLN A 222 27.85 2.07 9.23
C GLN A 222 27.94 0.56 8.85
N ALA A 223 26.83 -0.16 8.71
CA ALA A 223 26.83 -1.50 8.10
C ALA A 223 26.73 -1.37 6.58
N ASN A 224 27.72 -1.88 5.87
CA ASN A 224 27.69 -2.02 4.43
C ASN A 224 26.77 -3.18 4.04
N PHE A 225 25.49 -2.89 3.79
CA PHE A 225 24.59 -3.84 3.11
C PHE A 225 24.56 -3.50 1.62
N SER A 226 25.51 -4.01 0.86
CA SER A 226 25.49 -3.90 -0.59
C SER A 226 24.68 -5.04 -1.22
N TYR A 227 23.69 -4.68 -2.05
CA TYR A 227 22.90 -5.59 -2.88
C TYR A 227 23.81 -6.49 -3.72
N ALA A 228 23.65 -7.81 -3.58
CA ALA A 228 24.29 -8.78 -4.47
C ALA A 228 23.40 -8.98 -5.70
N GLY A 229 23.79 -8.36 -6.83
CA GLY A 229 23.52 -8.98 -8.13
C GLY A 229 24.39 -10.24 -8.28
N LEU A 230 24.15 -10.99 -9.35
CA LEU A 230 24.67 -12.35 -9.65
C LEU A 230 26.18 -12.62 -9.44
N ASP A 231 27.02 -11.62 -9.17
CA ASP A 231 28.48 -11.74 -9.05
C ASP A 231 29.13 -10.91 -7.91
N LYS A 232 28.41 -10.54 -6.84
CA LYS A 232 28.99 -9.72 -5.74
C LYS A 232 28.87 -10.37 -4.36
N SER A 233 30.03 -10.58 -3.71
CA SER A 233 30.13 -11.01 -2.31
C SER A 233 29.60 -9.93 -1.35
N VAL A 234 28.80 -10.35 -0.36
CA VAL A 234 28.32 -9.48 0.72
C VAL A 234 29.30 -9.55 1.90
N SER A 235 29.83 -8.41 2.33
CA SER A 235 30.60 -8.30 3.57
C SER A 235 29.72 -7.77 4.70
N LEU A 236 29.22 -8.64 5.58
CA LEU A 236 28.64 -8.23 6.87
C LEU A 236 29.79 -7.89 7.83
N GLN A 237 30.20 -6.62 7.89
CA GLN A 237 30.99 -6.14 9.01
C GLN A 237 29.99 -5.71 10.09
N ALA A 238 29.73 -6.60 11.05
CA ALA A 238 28.85 -6.31 12.16
C ALA A 238 29.46 -5.17 12.98
N ILE A 239 28.88 -3.96 12.91
CA ILE A 239 29.24 -2.89 13.84
C ILE A 239 28.50 -3.17 15.13
N TYR A 240 29.02 -4.16 15.85
CA TYR A 240 28.89 -4.20 17.28
C TYR A 240 29.96 -3.26 17.83
N ASP A 241 29.49 -2.09 18.28
CA ASP A 241 30.22 -1.20 19.17
C ASP A 241 31.46 -0.54 18.54
N GLY A 242 31.30 0.70 18.06
CA GLY A 242 32.43 1.56 17.66
C GLY A 242 33.48 1.83 18.76
N SER A 243 33.32 1.21 19.94
CA SER A 243 34.27 1.28 21.05
C SER A 243 34.60 -0.06 21.73
N LYS A 244 33.98 -1.20 21.33
CA LYS A 244 34.20 -2.51 21.97
C LYS A 244 34.10 -3.68 20.98
N SER A 245 35.11 -3.82 20.14
CA SER A 245 35.24 -4.95 19.19
C SER A 245 35.38 -6.33 19.84
N ASP A 246 35.53 -6.43 21.17
CA ASP A 246 36.06 -7.63 21.84
C ASP A 246 35.14 -8.19 22.96
N GLN A 247 33.84 -7.87 23.00
CA GLN A 247 32.91 -8.50 23.97
C GLN A 247 31.90 -9.42 23.28
N GLU A 248 31.82 -10.67 23.75
CA GLU A 248 30.77 -11.64 23.42
C GLU A 248 29.40 -11.04 23.81
N ALA A 249 28.50 -10.87 22.83
CA ALA A 249 27.12 -10.47 23.07
C ALA A 249 26.23 -11.72 23.10
N ASN A 250 25.43 -11.88 24.17
CA ASN A 250 24.43 -12.94 24.17
C ASN A 250 23.35 -12.60 23.14
N VAL A 251 23.10 -13.51 22.19
CA VAL A 251 22.10 -13.34 21.12
C VAL A 251 21.17 -14.54 21.08
N THR A 252 19.90 -14.31 20.77
CA THR A 252 18.93 -15.32 20.36
C THR A 252 18.79 -15.28 18.86
N ALA A 253 18.95 -16.43 18.21
CA ALA A 253 18.72 -16.58 16.78
C ALA A 253 17.39 -17.30 16.55
N THR A 254 16.57 -16.77 15.65
CA THR A 254 15.32 -17.37 15.18
C THR A 254 15.36 -17.47 13.67
N CYS A 255 15.01 -18.64 13.15
CA CYS A 255 14.84 -18.89 11.72
C CYS A 255 13.38 -19.27 11.48
N THR A 256 12.73 -18.66 10.51
CA THR A 256 11.37 -18.98 10.06
C THR A 256 11.37 -19.17 8.55
N SER A 257 10.39 -19.90 8.02
CA SER A 257 10.21 -20.10 6.58
C SER A 257 8.79 -19.74 6.19
N PHE A 258 8.62 -19.31 4.95
CA PHE A 258 7.32 -19.10 4.33
C PHE A 258 7.30 -19.74 2.95
N VAL A 259 6.15 -20.25 2.55
CA VAL A 259 5.90 -20.79 1.22
C VAL A 259 4.48 -20.43 0.80
N SER A 260 4.31 -20.06 -0.46
CA SER A 260 3.02 -19.88 -1.13
C SER A 260 3.10 -20.56 -2.50
N GLY A 261 2.34 -21.66 -2.65
CA GLY A 261 2.49 -22.64 -3.74
C GLY A 261 3.55 -23.71 -3.42
N ASN A 262 3.18 -24.99 -3.49
CA ASN A 262 4.05 -26.09 -3.07
C ASN A 262 5.25 -26.36 -3.99
N ALA A 263 5.31 -25.77 -5.18
CA ALA A 263 6.42 -25.91 -6.12
C ALA A 263 7.81 -25.54 -5.54
N LEU A 264 7.85 -24.71 -4.48
CA LEU A 264 9.09 -24.31 -3.81
C LEU A 264 9.26 -24.93 -2.41
N SER A 265 8.32 -25.76 -1.95
CA SER A 265 8.29 -26.27 -0.56
C SER A 265 9.56 -27.03 -0.19
N ASP A 266 9.99 -27.99 -1.01
CA ASP A 266 11.17 -28.81 -0.73
C ASP A 266 12.46 -27.97 -0.69
N GLN A 267 12.57 -27.02 -1.62
CA GLN A 267 13.73 -26.13 -1.72
C GLN A 267 13.80 -25.16 -0.52
N VAL A 268 12.66 -24.56 -0.14
CA VAL A 268 12.59 -23.69 1.05
C VAL A 268 12.86 -24.49 2.32
N GLN A 269 12.44 -25.76 2.39
CA GLN A 269 12.75 -26.63 3.51
C GLN A 269 14.23 -26.97 3.59
N GLU A 270 14.90 -27.21 2.46
CA GLU A 270 16.36 -27.39 2.39
C GLU A 270 17.10 -26.14 2.86
N TRP A 271 16.67 -24.97 2.37
CA TRP A 271 17.17 -23.68 2.83
C TRP A 271 16.97 -23.52 4.33
N PHE A 272 15.76 -23.76 4.84
CA PHE A 272 15.44 -23.63 6.25
C PHE A 272 16.33 -24.51 7.11
N THR A 273 16.54 -25.78 6.74
CA THR A 273 17.44 -26.68 7.45
C THR A 273 18.87 -26.13 7.47
N LYS A 274 19.41 -25.73 6.31
CA LYS A 274 20.76 -25.16 6.20
C LYS A 274 20.93 -23.89 7.04
N PHE A 275 19.98 -22.97 6.99
CA PHE A 275 20.01 -21.72 7.75
C PHE A 275 19.83 -21.95 9.25
N SER A 276 18.97 -22.88 9.65
CA SER A 276 18.75 -23.25 11.06
C SER A 276 19.98 -23.89 11.71
N GLU A 277 20.67 -24.77 10.98
CA GLU A 277 21.92 -25.39 11.43
C GLU A 277 23.06 -24.37 11.51
N THR A 278 23.15 -23.47 10.53
CA THR A 278 24.14 -22.37 10.50
C THR A 278 23.90 -21.38 11.64
N ALA A 279 22.64 -21.02 11.90
CA ALA A 279 22.22 -20.17 13.02
C ALA A 279 22.70 -20.71 14.37
N LEU A 280 22.62 -22.03 14.56
CA LEU A 280 23.08 -22.72 15.76
C LEU A 280 24.61 -22.73 15.89
N GLN A 281 25.35 -22.83 14.78
CA GLN A 281 26.82 -22.76 14.77
C GLN A 281 27.37 -21.34 14.98
N GLN A 282 26.68 -20.33 14.46
CA GLN A 282 27.10 -18.92 14.51
C GLN A 282 26.70 -18.17 15.78
N LEU A 283 25.95 -18.82 16.68
CA LEU A 283 25.89 -18.40 18.09
C LEU A 283 27.29 -18.34 18.74
N ASN A 284 28.31 -18.96 18.15
CA ASN A 284 29.70 -18.91 18.61
C ASN A 284 30.62 -17.94 17.85
N ASP A 285 30.34 -17.61 16.58
CA ASP A 285 31.15 -16.69 15.75
C ASP A 285 30.27 -16.04 14.66
N VAL A 286 30.13 -14.71 14.68
CA VAL A 286 29.17 -13.91 13.89
C VAL A 286 29.55 -13.86 12.39
N HIS A 287 29.29 -14.92 11.62
CA HIS A 287 29.62 -14.98 10.20
C HIS A 287 28.46 -15.41 9.29
N VAL A 288 27.40 -14.60 9.13
CA VAL A 288 26.27 -14.92 8.22
C VAL A 288 26.75 -15.38 6.83
N LEU A 289 26.08 -16.38 6.26
CA LEU A 289 26.41 -16.96 4.94
C LEU A 289 26.68 -15.88 3.88
N VAL A 290 27.80 -16.04 3.18
CA VAL A 290 28.34 -15.09 2.18
C VAL A 290 27.58 -15.15 0.86
N GLU A 291 26.87 -16.25 0.60
CA GLU A 291 26.16 -16.54 -0.66
C GLU A 291 24.79 -17.18 -0.40
N ALA A 292 23.78 -16.78 -1.19
CA ALA A 292 22.48 -17.43 -1.19
C ALA A 292 22.61 -18.89 -1.70
N PRO A 293 21.88 -19.87 -1.12
CA PRO A 293 21.92 -21.23 -1.63
C PRO A 293 21.35 -21.30 -3.06
N ASN A 294 21.90 -22.19 -3.90
CA ASN A 294 21.43 -22.38 -5.27
C ASN A 294 19.94 -22.77 -5.35
N MET A 295 19.27 -22.29 -6.40
CA MET A 295 17.87 -22.67 -6.72
C MET A 295 17.78 -23.70 -7.84
N ASN A 296 16.94 -24.72 -7.62
CA ASN A 296 16.57 -25.69 -8.63
C ASN A 296 15.04 -25.79 -8.72
N ILE A 297 14.43 -24.89 -9.48
CA ILE A 297 13.00 -25.02 -9.84
C ILE A 297 12.84 -26.12 -10.90
N THR A 298 12.06 -27.14 -10.58
CA THR A 298 11.80 -28.33 -11.41
C THR A 298 10.33 -28.50 -11.84
N SER A 299 9.41 -27.67 -11.34
CA SER A 299 7.98 -27.73 -11.66
C SER A 299 7.67 -26.98 -12.96
N GLY A 300 6.91 -27.63 -13.85
CA GLY A 300 6.40 -27.02 -15.09
C GLY A 300 5.12 -26.20 -14.86
N ALA A 301 4.57 -25.59 -15.91
CA ALA A 301 3.29 -24.87 -15.86
C ALA A 301 2.16 -25.76 -15.31
N PRO A 302 1.14 -25.19 -14.64
CA PRO A 302 -0.04 -25.96 -14.24
C PRO A 302 -0.77 -26.50 -15.48
N GLU A 303 -1.29 -27.72 -15.38
CA GLU A 303 -2.14 -28.29 -16.43
C GLU A 303 -3.52 -27.62 -16.40
N ILE A 304 -3.97 -27.16 -17.57
CA ILE A 304 -5.32 -26.62 -17.75
C ILE A 304 -6.11 -27.47 -18.74
N PRO A 305 -7.46 -27.48 -18.66
CA PRO A 305 -8.28 -28.15 -19.66
C PRO A 305 -8.03 -27.62 -21.08
N GLU A 306 -8.16 -28.49 -22.09
CA GLU A 306 -8.04 -28.07 -23.48
C GLU A 306 -9.12 -27.04 -23.86
N PHE A 307 -8.73 -26.10 -24.70
CA PHE A 307 -9.62 -25.07 -25.23
C PHE A 307 -10.78 -25.69 -26.02
N VAL A 308 -12.01 -25.27 -25.70
CA VAL A 308 -13.25 -25.65 -26.36
C VAL A 308 -14.00 -24.40 -26.78
N THR A 309 -14.18 -24.20 -28.08
CA THR A 309 -15.03 -23.12 -28.61
C THR A 309 -16.50 -23.34 -28.21
N PRO A 310 -17.12 -22.44 -27.41
CA PRO A 310 -18.52 -22.56 -27.05
C PRO A 310 -19.42 -22.43 -28.27
N LYS A 311 -20.53 -23.19 -28.31
CA LYS A 311 -21.53 -23.10 -29.38
C LYS A 311 -22.65 -22.14 -28.98
N PRO A 312 -22.84 -21.01 -29.69
CA PRO A 312 -23.93 -20.10 -29.40
C PRO A 312 -25.30 -20.73 -29.63
N SER A 313 -26.25 -20.43 -28.75
CA SER A 313 -27.66 -20.73 -29.03
C SER A 313 -28.17 -19.82 -30.14
N GLU A 314 -29.23 -20.25 -30.82
CA GLU A 314 -29.87 -19.47 -31.88
C GLU A 314 -30.35 -18.10 -31.38
N ASP A 315 -30.86 -18.02 -30.15
CA ASP A 315 -31.24 -16.76 -29.50
C ASP A 315 -30.05 -15.80 -29.34
N VAL A 316 -28.89 -16.28 -28.87
CA VAL A 316 -27.68 -15.46 -28.73
C VAL A 316 -27.19 -14.99 -30.09
N ALA A 317 -27.09 -15.90 -31.06
CA ALA A 317 -26.63 -15.57 -32.41
C ALA A 317 -27.56 -14.53 -33.08
N ASN A 318 -28.87 -14.69 -32.96
CA ASN A 318 -29.84 -13.79 -33.57
C ASN A 318 -29.82 -12.39 -32.92
N LYS A 319 -29.75 -12.32 -31.58
CA LYS A 319 -29.70 -11.03 -30.87
C LYS A 319 -28.42 -10.26 -31.14
N VAL A 320 -27.28 -10.93 -31.18
CA VAL A 320 -26.00 -10.27 -31.46
C VAL A 320 -25.90 -9.90 -32.95
N GLY A 321 -26.33 -10.79 -33.85
CA GLY A 321 -26.34 -10.54 -35.29
C GLY A 321 -27.34 -9.47 -35.75
N SER A 322 -28.25 -8.99 -34.88
CA SER A 322 -29.10 -7.83 -35.19
C SER A 322 -28.38 -6.50 -35.07
N LEU A 323 -27.18 -6.46 -34.47
CA LEU A 323 -26.33 -5.28 -34.41
C LEU A 323 -25.79 -4.99 -35.81
N LYS A 324 -26.34 -3.97 -36.48
CA LYS A 324 -25.88 -3.52 -37.79
C LYS A 324 -25.05 -2.26 -37.58
N ASN A 325 -23.72 -2.41 -37.51
CA ASN A 325 -22.71 -1.38 -37.19
C ASN A 325 -22.65 -0.96 -35.70
N LEU A 326 -21.48 -0.44 -35.29
CA LEU A 326 -21.21 0.09 -33.95
C LEU A 326 -20.88 1.59 -33.98
N ASP A 327 -21.27 2.29 -35.05
CA ASP A 327 -20.87 3.68 -35.30
C ASP A 327 -21.31 4.60 -34.14
N ASP A 328 -22.49 4.38 -33.58
CA ASP A 328 -23.03 5.18 -32.46
C ASP A 328 -22.50 4.77 -31.08
N LEU A 329 -21.63 3.77 -30.96
CA LEU A 329 -21.19 3.25 -29.67
C LEU A 329 -20.55 4.32 -28.79
N HIS A 330 -19.88 5.28 -29.42
CA HIS A 330 -19.29 6.44 -28.75
C HIS A 330 -20.32 7.42 -28.18
N ILE A 331 -21.50 7.54 -28.81
CA ILE A 331 -22.61 8.35 -28.30
C ILE A 331 -23.22 7.67 -27.06
N TYR A 332 -23.37 6.34 -27.06
CA TYR A 332 -23.81 5.60 -25.87
C TYR A 332 -22.86 5.77 -24.69
N ALA A 333 -21.55 5.68 -24.93
CA ALA A 333 -20.53 5.93 -23.90
C ALA A 333 -20.63 7.37 -23.34
N LYS A 334 -20.80 8.36 -24.21
CA LYS A 334 -21.00 9.77 -23.84
C LYS A 334 -22.29 9.99 -23.06
N ALA A 335 -23.39 9.36 -23.47
CA ALA A 335 -24.67 9.44 -22.77
C ALA A 335 -24.59 8.85 -21.36
N LYS A 336 -23.93 7.71 -21.20
CA LYS A 336 -23.71 7.11 -19.88
C LYS A 336 -22.88 8.01 -18.97
N ALA A 337 -21.77 8.54 -19.50
CA ALA A 337 -20.93 9.50 -18.79
C ALA A 337 -21.68 10.77 -18.38
N TYR A 338 -22.56 11.26 -19.25
CA TYR A 338 -23.40 12.41 -18.97
C TYR A 338 -24.34 12.16 -17.77
N GLU A 339 -24.98 11.00 -17.70
CA GLU A 339 -25.86 10.65 -16.57
C GLU A 339 -25.07 10.59 -15.24
N GLU A 340 -23.85 10.05 -15.27
CA GLU A 340 -22.97 10.06 -14.10
C GLU A 340 -22.55 11.49 -13.70
N ALA A 341 -22.21 12.35 -14.66
CA ALA A 341 -21.89 13.75 -14.41
C ALA A 341 -23.09 14.53 -13.84
N LYS A 342 -24.29 14.24 -14.34
CA LYS A 342 -25.54 14.88 -13.93
C LYS A 342 -25.94 14.55 -12.49
N ALA A 343 -25.52 13.39 -11.98
CA ALA A 343 -25.69 13.05 -10.57
C ALA A 343 -24.97 14.05 -9.63
N LYS A 344 -23.90 14.70 -10.11
CA LYS A 344 -23.17 15.76 -9.38
C LYS A 344 -23.66 17.17 -9.71
N ASN A 345 -24.16 17.39 -10.92
CA ASN A 345 -24.73 18.67 -11.35
C ASN A 345 -26.03 18.44 -12.15
N SER A 346 -27.19 18.57 -11.48
CA SER A 346 -28.49 18.28 -12.08
C SER A 346 -28.90 19.22 -13.22
N GLU A 347 -28.31 20.41 -13.30
CA GLU A 347 -28.59 21.43 -14.32
C GLU A 347 -27.73 21.26 -15.58
N LEU A 348 -26.74 20.36 -15.57
CA LEU A 348 -25.82 20.13 -16.68
C LEU A 348 -26.59 19.69 -17.93
N THR A 349 -26.44 20.42 -19.03
CA THR A 349 -26.95 20.00 -20.34
C THR A 349 -25.97 19.03 -21.03
N PHE A 350 -26.48 18.21 -21.97
CA PHE A 350 -25.62 17.29 -22.72
C PHE A 350 -24.56 18.04 -23.55
N GLU A 351 -24.91 19.17 -24.15
CA GLU A 351 -23.98 19.99 -24.94
C GLU A 351 -22.86 20.59 -24.06
N GLU A 352 -23.21 21.09 -22.87
CA GLU A 352 -22.22 21.57 -21.91
C GLU A 352 -21.32 20.45 -21.41
N PHE A 353 -21.88 19.27 -21.15
CA PHE A 353 -21.10 18.09 -20.78
C PHE A 353 -20.07 17.75 -21.86
N LEU A 354 -20.45 17.69 -23.14
CA LEU A 354 -19.51 17.39 -24.22
C LEU A 354 -18.36 18.42 -24.29
N LYS A 355 -18.66 19.71 -24.10
CA LYS A 355 -17.62 20.76 -24.04
C LYS A 355 -16.71 20.63 -22.83
N GLN A 356 -17.21 20.11 -21.71
CA GLN A 356 -16.44 19.89 -20.49
C GLN A 356 -15.62 18.60 -20.56
N SER A 357 -16.14 17.56 -21.22
CA SER A 357 -15.56 16.23 -21.22
C SER A 357 -14.26 16.12 -22.02
N GLU A 358 -14.07 17.00 -23.00
CA GLU A 358 -12.87 17.10 -23.85
C GLU A 358 -11.74 17.93 -23.22
N LYS A 359 -12.01 18.70 -22.16
CA LYS A 359 -10.99 19.47 -21.44
C LYS A 359 -9.97 18.54 -20.79
N GLU A 360 -8.80 19.06 -20.44
CA GLU A 360 -7.80 18.30 -19.67
C GLU A 360 -8.36 17.83 -18.32
N SER A 361 -7.91 16.67 -17.85
CA SER A 361 -8.29 16.15 -16.53
C SER A 361 -7.87 17.12 -15.42
N ASN A 362 -8.77 17.41 -14.49
CA ASN A 362 -8.45 18.18 -13.29
C ASN A 362 -7.87 17.26 -12.22
N LEU A 363 -6.62 17.49 -11.80
CA LEU A 363 -5.89 16.61 -10.88
C LEU A 363 -5.60 17.24 -9.51
N SER A 364 -6.26 18.35 -9.17
CA SER A 364 -6.01 19.09 -7.92
C SER A 364 -6.07 18.22 -6.66
N GLY A 365 -7.01 17.26 -6.62
CA GLY A 365 -7.16 16.32 -5.51
C GLY A 365 -6.00 15.32 -5.41
N LEU A 366 -5.50 14.83 -6.56
CA LEU A 366 -4.33 13.95 -6.59
C LEU A 366 -3.05 14.70 -6.17
N GLU A 367 -2.86 15.92 -6.69
CA GLU A 367 -1.72 16.77 -6.31
C GLU A 367 -1.71 17.06 -4.81
N LYS A 368 -2.88 17.38 -4.24
CA LYS A 368 -3.04 17.56 -2.79
C LYS A 368 -2.72 16.28 -2.02
N ALA A 369 -3.21 15.12 -2.46
CA ALA A 369 -2.94 13.84 -1.81
C ALA A 369 -1.45 13.47 -1.87
N LYS A 370 -0.78 13.70 -3.00
CA LYS A 370 0.67 13.52 -3.17
C LYS A 370 1.45 14.40 -2.20
N GLU A 371 1.08 15.68 -2.10
CA GLU A 371 1.75 16.60 -1.17
C GLU A 371 1.51 16.17 0.28
N GLN A 372 0.30 15.71 0.64
CA GLN A 372 0.02 15.16 1.97
C GLN A 372 0.86 13.91 2.28
N VAL A 373 1.04 13.00 1.32
CA VAL A 373 1.92 11.82 1.47
C VAL A 373 3.37 12.26 1.67
N LYS A 374 3.88 13.11 0.77
CA LYS A 374 5.26 13.60 0.79
C LYS A 374 5.61 14.37 2.06
N GLU A 375 4.69 15.18 2.55
CA GLU A 375 4.84 15.95 3.79
C GLU A 375 4.49 15.15 5.05
N ASN A 376 3.97 13.93 4.86
CA ASN A 376 3.43 13.04 5.88
C ASN A 376 2.36 13.72 6.77
N ASN A 377 1.56 14.56 6.13
CA ASN A 377 0.53 15.40 6.74
C ASN A 377 -0.87 14.82 6.51
N ILE A 378 -1.03 13.54 6.82
CA ILE A 378 -2.29 12.80 6.63
C ILE A 378 -2.98 12.67 7.98
N ASN A 379 -4.18 13.22 8.08
CA ASN A 379 -4.96 13.08 9.28
C ASN A 379 -5.71 11.74 9.25
N THR A 380 -5.37 10.89 10.22
CA THR A 380 -5.90 9.51 10.34
C THR A 380 -7.16 9.43 11.21
N LEU A 381 -7.49 10.51 11.93
CA LEU A 381 -8.63 10.59 12.84
C LEU A 381 -9.83 11.33 12.24
N ASP A 382 -9.66 11.97 11.09
CA ASP A 382 -10.76 12.61 10.36
C ASP A 382 -11.81 11.57 9.99
N ASN A 383 -13.06 11.85 10.35
CA ASN A 383 -14.24 11.02 10.06
C ASN A 383 -14.34 9.68 10.81
N ILE A 384 -13.53 9.44 11.86
CA ILE A 384 -13.60 8.19 12.65
C ILE A 384 -14.99 7.90 13.23
N GLU A 385 -15.74 8.92 13.66
CA GLU A 385 -17.10 8.73 14.17
C GLU A 385 -18.13 8.42 13.06
N SER A 386 -17.87 8.83 11.82
CA SER A 386 -18.72 8.52 10.65
C SER A 386 -18.49 7.12 10.08
N LEU A 387 -17.37 6.48 10.44
CA LEU A 387 -17.11 5.06 10.12
C LEU A 387 -18.14 4.16 10.81
N ASN A 388 -18.60 4.52 12.01
CA ASN A 388 -19.70 3.84 12.71
C ASN A 388 -21.06 3.93 11.97
N GLN A 389 -21.23 4.87 11.04
CA GLN A 389 -22.49 5.06 10.28
C GLN A 389 -22.46 4.45 8.87
N LYS A 390 -21.30 4.38 8.20
CA LYS A 390 -21.17 3.57 6.97
C LYS A 390 -21.30 2.06 7.27
N GLU A 391 -20.97 1.64 8.49
CA GLU A 391 -21.20 0.28 9.00
C GLU A 391 -22.68 -0.16 9.12
N ILE A 392 -23.65 0.77 9.09
CA ILE A 392 -25.07 0.39 9.16
C ILE A 392 -25.64 0.06 7.75
N LEU A 393 -25.00 0.52 6.67
CA LEU A 393 -25.37 0.15 5.29
C LEU A 393 -24.44 -0.87 4.64
N ILE A 394 -23.20 -1.02 5.12
CA ILE A 394 -22.41 -2.24 4.91
C ILE A 394 -22.93 -3.26 5.92
N LYS A 395 -24.15 -3.78 5.65
CA LYS A 395 -24.67 -4.97 6.33
C LYS A 395 -23.50 -5.92 6.49
N LYS A 396 -23.24 -6.34 7.73
CA LYS A 396 -22.47 -7.53 8.11
C LYS A 396 -22.02 -8.22 6.84
N THR A 397 -20.76 -8.02 6.45
CA THR A 397 -20.05 -9.14 5.86
C THR A 397 -20.39 -10.26 6.83
N GLU A 398 -21.28 -11.16 6.40
CA GLU A 398 -21.21 -12.52 6.89
C GLU A 398 -19.73 -12.83 6.65
N VAL A 399 -18.92 -12.63 7.69
CA VAL A 399 -17.87 -13.55 8.06
C VAL A 399 -18.48 -14.85 7.63
N MET A 400 -17.97 -15.38 6.51
CA MET A 400 -18.40 -16.67 6.01
C MET A 400 -18.60 -17.48 7.28
N ASP A 401 -19.86 -17.81 7.56
CA ASP A 401 -20.14 -18.75 8.60
C ASP A 401 -19.17 -19.86 8.27
N THR A 402 -18.30 -20.17 9.23
CA THR A 402 -17.28 -21.19 9.12
C THR A 402 -17.98 -22.54 9.01
N ALA A 403 -18.86 -22.73 8.02
CA ALA A 403 -18.77 -23.86 7.13
C ALA A 403 -17.31 -23.94 6.77
N GLU A 404 -16.62 -24.75 7.55
CA GLU A 404 -15.27 -25.25 7.34
C GLU A 404 -14.82 -24.86 5.94
N ILE A 405 -13.83 -23.98 5.84
CA ILE A 405 -12.88 -24.10 4.73
C ILE A 405 -12.28 -25.50 4.94
N LYS A 406 -13.05 -26.52 4.53
CA LYS A 406 -12.53 -27.82 4.21
C LYS A 406 -11.50 -27.46 3.18
N ARG A 407 -10.23 -27.56 3.59
CA ARG A 407 -9.12 -27.77 2.68
C ARG A 407 -9.69 -28.51 1.48
N PRO A 408 -9.63 -27.93 0.27
CA PRO A 408 -9.99 -28.68 -0.91
C PRO A 408 -9.30 -30.03 -0.79
N ILE A 409 -10.09 -31.08 -0.93
CA ILE A 409 -9.61 -32.45 -0.93
C ILE A 409 -8.45 -32.49 -1.93
N LYS A 410 -7.25 -32.91 -1.47
CA LYS A 410 -6.03 -33.17 -2.26
C LYS A 410 -6.38 -33.38 -3.74
N GLY A 411 -6.14 -32.35 -4.55
CA GLY A 411 -6.42 -32.37 -5.97
C GLY A 411 -5.45 -31.44 -6.69
N ASN A 412 -4.38 -32.03 -7.25
CA ASN A 412 -3.43 -31.60 -8.30
C ASN A 412 -3.05 -30.11 -8.53
N SER A 413 -3.55 -29.13 -7.79
CA SER A 413 -3.34 -27.68 -8.02
C SER A 413 -2.63 -26.96 -6.88
N ASP A 414 -2.21 -27.66 -5.82
CA ASP A 414 -1.55 -27.05 -4.65
C ASP A 414 -0.12 -26.53 -4.94
N ASP A 415 0.46 -26.86 -6.11
CA ASP A 415 1.83 -26.51 -6.46
C ASP A 415 1.97 -25.06 -6.95
N HIS A 416 0.93 -24.50 -7.55
CA HIS A 416 0.97 -23.20 -8.21
C HIS A 416 -0.10 -22.24 -7.67
N ILE A 417 0.29 -20.99 -7.50
CA ILE A 417 -0.58 -19.89 -7.08
C ILE A 417 -0.57 -18.77 -8.13
N PRO A 418 -1.61 -17.93 -8.19
CA PRO A 418 -1.58 -16.70 -8.98
C PRO A 418 -0.54 -15.75 -8.39
N LEU A 419 0.41 -15.33 -9.24
CA LEU A 419 1.42 -14.31 -8.95
C LEU A 419 1.05 -12.96 -9.58
N GLY A 420 0.21 -12.97 -10.62
CA GLY A 420 -0.36 -11.77 -11.20
C GLY A 420 -1.53 -12.10 -12.12
N VAL A 421 -2.34 -11.10 -12.45
CA VAL A 421 -3.56 -11.23 -13.24
C VAL A 421 -3.70 -10.09 -14.24
N TRP A 422 -4.23 -10.41 -15.42
CA TRP A 422 -4.66 -9.43 -16.42
C TRP A 422 -6.17 -9.29 -16.37
N ILE A 423 -6.63 -8.05 -16.37
CA ILE A 423 -8.03 -7.70 -16.20
C ILE A 423 -8.48 -6.87 -17.39
N ALA A 424 -9.58 -7.27 -18.01
CA ALA A 424 -10.21 -6.52 -19.09
C ALA A 424 -11.57 -5.97 -18.63
N HIS A 425 -11.91 -4.75 -19.07
CA HIS A 425 -13.24 -4.21 -18.82
C HIS A 425 -14.28 -4.91 -19.67
N TRP A 426 -15.49 -5.02 -19.11
CA TRP A 426 -16.62 -5.61 -19.82
C TRP A 426 -16.94 -4.91 -21.13
N SER A 427 -16.77 -3.58 -21.20
CA SER A 427 -16.96 -2.78 -22.41
C SER A 427 -15.91 -3.05 -23.50
N ASN A 428 -14.74 -3.61 -23.15
CA ASN A 428 -13.73 -4.07 -24.11
C ASN A 428 -14.04 -5.46 -24.66
N LEU A 429 -14.92 -6.21 -23.98
CA LEU A 429 -15.31 -7.58 -24.34
C LEU A 429 -16.72 -7.65 -24.93
N ILE A 430 -17.59 -6.70 -24.59
CA ILE A 430 -19.01 -6.67 -24.95
C ILE A 430 -19.35 -5.23 -25.40
N PRO A 431 -19.61 -4.98 -26.70
CA PRO A 431 -19.77 -3.64 -27.23
C PRO A 431 -20.85 -2.82 -26.51
N TRP A 432 -22.08 -3.33 -26.46
CA TRP A 432 -23.27 -2.63 -25.93
C TRP A 432 -23.24 -2.34 -24.41
N LEU A 433 -22.16 -2.71 -23.71
CA LEU A 433 -21.87 -2.31 -22.34
C LEU A 433 -20.96 -1.07 -22.29
N ALA A 434 -20.95 -0.25 -23.34
CA ALA A 434 -20.14 0.96 -23.43
C ALA A 434 -20.28 1.88 -22.21
N GLN A 435 -19.16 2.46 -21.79
CA GLN A 435 -19.01 3.28 -20.59
C GLN A 435 -18.23 4.56 -20.94
N GLY A 436 -18.41 5.60 -20.13
CA GLY A 436 -17.42 6.66 -20.03
C GLY A 436 -16.86 6.74 -18.61
N TYR A 437 -15.61 7.17 -18.52
CA TYR A 437 -14.81 7.13 -17.30
C TYR A 437 -14.28 8.53 -16.99
N CYS A 438 -14.61 9.06 -15.82
CA CYS A 438 -14.13 10.37 -15.37
C CYS A 438 -12.67 10.25 -14.92
N ASN A 439 -11.76 10.94 -15.60
CA ASN A 439 -10.34 10.95 -15.28
C ASN A 439 -9.95 12.02 -14.25
N SER A 440 -10.82 13.02 -14.04
CA SER A 440 -10.57 14.09 -13.07
C SER A 440 -10.65 13.59 -11.62
N ILE A 441 -9.73 14.07 -10.79
CA ILE A 441 -9.63 13.86 -9.35
C ILE A 441 -9.60 15.25 -8.71
N GLU A 442 -10.77 15.87 -8.53
CA GLU A 442 -10.87 17.27 -8.06
C GLU A 442 -10.79 17.36 -6.54
N ASP A 443 -11.60 16.55 -5.87
CA ASP A 443 -11.67 16.42 -4.42
C ASP A 443 -11.50 14.95 -4.03
N LEU A 444 -10.52 14.69 -3.18
CA LEU A 444 -10.17 13.36 -2.74
C LEU A 444 -9.80 13.43 -1.26
N ASP A 445 -10.59 12.78 -0.42
CA ASP A 445 -10.14 12.44 0.92
C ASP A 445 -8.98 11.46 0.79
N THR A 446 -7.93 11.62 1.59
CA THR A 446 -6.80 10.69 1.55
C THR A 446 -7.33 9.27 1.76
N SER A 447 -6.96 8.35 0.84
CA SER A 447 -7.45 6.96 0.84
C SER A 447 -7.38 6.33 2.23
N GLU A 448 -8.40 5.56 2.59
CA GLU A 448 -8.45 4.78 3.84
C GLU A 448 -7.21 3.90 4.01
N SER A 449 -6.71 3.33 2.91
CA SER A 449 -5.50 2.48 2.91
C SER A 449 -4.24 3.26 3.29
N ILE A 450 -4.08 4.47 2.76
CA ILE A 450 -3.01 5.40 3.11
C ILE A 450 -3.14 5.82 4.58
N LYS A 451 -4.34 6.12 5.07
CA LYS A 451 -4.59 6.45 6.48
C LYS A 451 -4.25 5.28 7.41
N ALA A 452 -4.66 4.06 7.06
CA ALA A 452 -4.33 2.83 7.80
C ALA A 452 -2.83 2.62 7.90
N ARG A 453 -2.10 2.83 6.79
CA ARG A 453 -0.65 2.75 6.76
C ARG A 453 0.01 3.80 7.67
N VAL A 454 -0.46 5.05 7.62
CA VAL A 454 0.07 6.12 8.49
C VAL A 454 -0.18 5.82 9.97
N MET A 455 -1.39 5.37 10.33
CA MET A 455 -1.70 5.01 11.72
C MET A 455 -0.84 3.85 12.23
N LEU A 456 -0.64 2.81 11.41
CA LEU A 456 0.27 1.71 11.73
C LEU A 456 1.70 2.24 11.97
N GLN A 457 2.24 3.05 11.06
CA GLN A 457 3.57 3.64 11.19
C GLN A 457 3.69 4.52 12.44
N ASP A 458 2.66 5.29 12.76
CA ASP A 458 2.62 6.12 13.96
C ASP A 458 2.69 5.26 15.24
N PHE A 459 1.89 4.19 15.33
CA PHE A 459 1.93 3.30 16.49
C PHE A 459 3.30 2.64 16.67
N GLN A 460 3.93 2.21 15.59
CA GLN A 460 5.28 1.64 15.65
C GLN A 460 6.33 2.66 16.06
N THR A 461 6.21 3.89 15.54
CA THR A 461 7.07 5.02 15.91
C THR A 461 6.94 5.36 17.39
N LEU A 462 5.70 5.47 17.88
CA LEU A 462 5.41 5.77 19.28
C LEU A 462 5.90 4.63 20.18
N SER A 463 5.64 3.37 19.83
CA SER A 463 6.17 2.19 20.53
C SER A 463 7.69 2.29 20.70
N ARG A 464 8.42 2.53 19.61
CA ARG A 464 9.88 2.69 19.62
C ARG A 464 10.31 3.87 20.50
N ILE A 465 9.70 5.05 20.35
CA ILE A 465 10.00 6.24 21.17
C ILE A 465 9.86 5.92 22.67
N TYR A 466 8.77 5.26 23.07
CA TYR A 466 8.51 4.96 24.48
C TYR A 466 9.41 3.85 25.04
N HIS A 467 9.77 2.84 24.25
CA HIS A 467 10.80 1.86 24.64
C HIS A 467 12.17 2.54 24.83
N ILE A 468 12.58 3.43 23.92
CA ILE A 468 13.85 4.17 24.05
C ILE A 468 13.81 5.07 25.29
N ALA A 469 12.69 5.75 25.54
CA ALA A 469 12.51 6.57 26.74
C ALA A 469 12.66 5.71 28.02
N HIS A 470 12.03 4.53 28.04
CA HIS A 470 12.14 3.57 29.14
C HIS A 470 13.58 3.11 29.37
N ALA A 471 14.28 2.71 28.31
CA ALA A 471 15.69 2.30 28.37
C ALA A 471 16.62 3.46 28.79
N SER A 472 16.25 4.69 28.44
CA SER A 472 16.96 5.93 28.84
C SER A 472 16.72 6.32 30.31
N GLY A 473 16.00 5.51 31.08
CA GLY A 473 15.70 5.76 32.48
C GLY A 473 14.52 6.71 32.72
N ILE A 474 13.72 7.01 31.68
CA ILE A 474 12.46 7.75 31.77
C ILE A 474 11.35 6.73 31.99
N LYS A 475 11.23 6.24 33.22
CA LYS A 475 10.37 5.09 33.54
C LYS A 475 8.89 5.46 33.70
N TYR A 476 8.61 6.71 34.08
CA TYR A 476 7.26 7.18 34.38
C TYR A 476 7.00 8.60 33.85
N ILE A 477 5.78 8.85 33.40
CA ILE A 477 5.24 10.17 33.05
C ILE A 477 4.25 10.57 34.15
N LYS A 478 4.49 11.74 34.75
CA LYS A 478 3.62 12.29 35.79
C LYS A 478 2.52 13.13 35.19
N ARG A 479 1.27 12.85 35.59
CA ARG A 479 0.09 13.59 35.16
C ARG A 479 -0.02 14.96 35.85
N LYS A 480 -0.51 15.97 35.13
CA LYS A 480 -0.87 17.31 35.66
C LYS A 480 -1.94 17.19 36.72
N ASP A 481 -3.00 16.46 36.40
CA ASP A 481 -3.99 16.02 37.38
C ASP A 481 -3.39 14.89 38.21
N ARG A 482 -3.12 15.19 39.49
CA ARG A 482 -2.50 14.24 40.43
C ARG A 482 -3.45 13.14 40.89
N SER A 483 -4.76 13.24 40.57
CA SER A 483 -5.72 12.16 40.84
C SER A 483 -5.57 10.98 39.87
N LEU A 484 -4.98 11.22 38.70
CA LEU A 484 -4.73 10.21 37.68
C LEU A 484 -3.41 9.44 37.97
N PRO A 485 -3.35 8.13 37.63
CA PRO A 485 -2.17 7.33 37.88
C PRO A 485 -0.96 7.78 37.04
N LEU A 486 0.25 7.53 37.58
CA LEU A 486 1.48 7.67 36.81
C LEU A 486 1.46 6.70 35.63
N VAL A 487 1.90 7.18 34.46
CA VAL A 487 1.91 6.36 33.25
C VAL A 487 3.30 5.76 33.07
N LYS A 488 3.39 4.43 32.99
CA LYS A 488 4.65 3.73 32.72
C LYS A 488 4.98 3.82 31.24
N THR A 489 6.20 4.25 30.91
CA THR A 489 6.63 4.36 29.50
C THR A 489 6.69 3.01 28.79
N ALA A 490 7.11 1.94 29.48
CA ALA A 490 7.06 0.59 28.92
C ALA A 490 5.62 0.15 28.57
N ALA A 491 4.65 0.43 29.44
CA ALA A 491 3.26 0.05 29.19
C ALA A 491 2.64 0.83 28.00
N LEU A 492 3.04 2.08 27.78
CA LEU A 492 2.67 2.81 26.56
C LEU A 492 3.27 2.15 25.31
N ALA A 493 4.55 1.78 25.39
CA ALA A 493 5.24 1.14 24.29
C ALA A 493 4.56 -0.18 23.90
N ASP A 494 4.34 -1.05 24.88
CA ASP A 494 3.68 -2.35 24.69
C ASP A 494 2.25 -2.20 24.16
N ASN A 495 1.51 -1.16 24.57
CA ASN A 495 0.14 -0.92 24.08
C ASN A 495 0.12 -0.48 22.62
N PHE A 496 1.01 0.42 22.20
CA PHE A 496 1.14 0.79 20.79
C PHE A 496 1.61 -0.38 19.92
N ASP A 497 2.57 -1.17 20.41
CA ASP A 497 3.07 -2.38 19.73
C ASP A 497 1.95 -3.41 19.52
N HIS A 498 1.18 -3.68 20.59
CA HIS A 498 0.04 -4.58 20.52
C HIS A 498 -1.02 -4.11 19.52
N VAL A 499 -1.39 -2.83 19.52
CA VAL A 499 -2.39 -2.30 18.59
C VAL A 499 -1.87 -2.29 17.15
N ALA A 500 -0.58 -2.01 16.93
CA ALA A 500 0.05 -2.15 15.63
C ALA A 500 -0.06 -3.61 15.11
N ALA A 501 0.22 -4.60 15.94
CA ALA A 501 0.04 -6.02 15.57
C ALA A 501 -1.41 -6.34 15.19
N LEU A 502 -2.39 -5.83 15.95
CA LEU A 502 -3.81 -6.04 15.63
C LEU A 502 -4.22 -5.43 14.28
N MET A 503 -3.63 -4.30 13.88
CA MET A 503 -3.85 -3.73 12.54
C MET A 503 -3.26 -4.60 11.44
N GLN A 504 -2.13 -5.26 11.70
CA GLN A 504 -1.53 -6.23 10.78
C GLN A 504 -2.39 -7.49 10.65
N ASP A 505 -3.12 -7.86 11.71
CA ASP A 505 -4.12 -8.93 11.71
C ASP A 505 -5.47 -8.52 11.09
N GLY A 506 -5.55 -7.35 10.44
CA GLY A 506 -6.71 -6.93 9.64
C GLY A 506 -7.77 -6.08 10.36
N LYS A 507 -7.49 -5.54 11.55
CA LYS A 507 -8.40 -4.57 12.20
C LYS A 507 -8.54 -3.28 11.40
N THR A 508 -9.75 -2.71 11.42
CA THR A 508 -10.03 -1.39 10.84
C THR A 508 -9.36 -0.26 11.63
N LEU A 509 -9.24 0.93 11.01
CA LEU A 509 -8.77 2.17 11.66
C LEU A 509 -9.52 2.48 12.96
N SER A 510 -10.84 2.33 12.95
CA SER A 510 -11.69 2.61 14.12
C SER A 510 -11.41 1.60 15.24
N GLU A 511 -11.41 0.30 14.94
CA GLU A 511 -11.17 -0.74 15.95
C GLU A 511 -9.77 -0.65 16.55
N ALA A 512 -8.77 -0.30 15.73
CA ALA A 512 -7.41 -0.09 16.17
C ALA A 512 -7.31 1.08 17.15
N TYR A 513 -7.86 2.24 16.79
CA TYR A 513 -7.88 3.41 17.67
C TYR A 513 -8.59 3.12 19.00
N HIS A 514 -9.74 2.45 18.98
CA HIS A 514 -10.48 2.08 20.21
C HIS A 514 -9.81 0.96 21.03
N SER A 515 -8.78 0.28 20.49
CA SER A 515 -7.97 -0.69 21.23
C SER A 515 -6.83 -0.04 22.04
N LEU A 516 -6.59 1.27 21.86
CA LEU A 516 -5.63 2.01 22.67
C LEU A 516 -6.14 2.21 24.09
N SER A 517 -5.22 2.17 25.06
CA SER A 517 -5.50 2.63 26.43
C SER A 517 -5.75 4.15 26.47
N ASP A 518 -6.52 4.66 27.44
CA ASP A 518 -6.82 6.11 27.52
C ASP A 518 -5.57 7.01 27.43
N PRO A 519 -4.44 6.70 28.13
CA PRO A 519 -3.23 7.50 27.99
C PRO A 519 -2.63 7.46 26.58
N ALA A 520 -2.63 6.29 25.94
CA ALA A 520 -2.11 6.11 24.58
C ALA A 520 -3.00 6.79 23.53
N ALA A 521 -4.32 6.74 23.69
CA ALA A 521 -5.28 7.44 22.83
C ALA A 521 -5.07 8.97 22.89
N LEU A 522 -4.91 9.55 24.10
CA LEU A 522 -4.62 10.98 24.27
C LEU A 522 -3.29 11.39 23.63
N ILE A 523 -2.26 10.54 23.75
CA ILE A 523 -0.97 10.75 23.08
C ILE A 523 -1.15 10.73 21.57
N TYR A 524 -1.87 9.75 21.03
CA TYR A 524 -2.05 9.58 19.59
C TYR A 524 -2.88 10.70 18.97
N GLN A 525 -3.96 11.14 19.62
CA GLN A 525 -4.71 12.33 19.23
C GLN A 525 -3.78 13.54 19.07
N TYR A 526 -2.95 13.79 20.09
CA TYR A 526 -2.03 14.92 20.06
C TYR A 526 -0.91 14.74 19.02
N TRP A 527 -0.45 13.52 18.78
CA TRP A 527 0.49 13.21 17.70
C TRP A 527 -0.13 13.49 16.32
N ASN A 528 -1.37 13.05 16.09
CA ASN A 528 -2.09 13.24 14.83
C ASN A 528 -2.49 14.70 14.57
N GLU A 529 -2.73 15.51 15.61
CA GLU A 529 -2.90 16.97 15.47
C GLU A 529 -1.60 17.70 15.08
N ASN A 530 -0.44 17.10 15.39
CA ASN A 530 0.88 17.66 15.15
C ASN A 530 1.65 16.77 14.16
N THR A 531 1.02 16.47 13.01
CA THR A 531 1.53 15.57 11.97
C THR A 531 2.97 15.86 11.54
N PHE A 532 3.42 17.12 11.60
CA PHE A 532 4.80 17.49 11.28
C PHE A 532 5.85 16.80 12.17
N LEU A 533 5.48 16.33 13.36
CA LEU A 533 6.36 15.55 14.25
C LEU A 533 6.72 14.18 13.67
N ARG A 534 5.89 13.63 12.78
CA ARG A 534 6.21 12.40 12.07
C ARG A 534 7.38 12.54 11.11
N ASN A 535 7.74 13.78 10.75
CA ASN A 535 8.96 14.09 10.01
C ASN A 535 10.21 14.07 10.91
N ALA A 536 10.10 13.77 12.21
CA ALA A 536 11.25 13.54 13.10
C ALA A 536 11.81 12.11 12.92
N GLU A 537 11.95 11.64 11.68
CA GLU A 537 12.39 10.28 11.35
C GLU A 537 13.81 10.01 11.84
N LEU A 538 14.69 11.01 11.73
CA LEU A 538 16.05 11.00 12.26
C LEU A 538 16.15 11.77 13.59
N GLY A 539 15.02 11.95 14.29
CA GLY A 539 14.87 12.74 15.49
C GLY A 539 14.70 14.24 15.23
N LEU A 540 14.92 15.03 16.28
CA LEU A 540 14.80 16.48 16.29
C LEU A 540 16.17 17.14 16.40
N GLY A 541 16.41 18.11 15.54
CA GLY A 541 17.59 18.96 15.58
C GLY A 541 17.44 20.07 16.61
N PHE A 542 18.25 20.02 17.67
CA PHE A 542 18.27 21.06 18.70
C PHE A 542 19.07 22.28 18.23
N VAL A 543 18.47 23.47 18.29
CA VAL A 543 19.18 24.74 18.05
C VAL A 543 18.86 25.76 19.14
N ARG A 544 19.92 26.38 19.67
CA ARG A 544 19.85 27.56 20.55
C ARG A 544 20.92 28.56 20.13
N ASN A 545 20.55 29.77 19.70
CA ASN A 545 21.48 30.83 19.29
C ASN A 545 22.58 30.32 18.31
N HIS A 546 22.17 29.61 17.25
CA HIS A 546 23.08 28.96 16.28
C HIS A 546 24.02 27.89 16.86
N LYS A 547 23.70 27.33 18.03
CA LYS A 547 24.45 26.24 18.65
C LYS A 547 23.63 24.97 18.77
N SER A 548 24.31 23.82 18.71
CA SER A 548 23.71 22.50 18.91
C SER A 548 24.57 21.60 19.79
N ILE A 549 24.04 20.42 20.10
CA ILE A 549 24.59 19.44 21.05
C ILE A 549 25.64 18.61 20.31
N LEU A 550 26.93 18.68 20.69
CA LEU A 550 27.98 17.96 19.95
C LEU A 550 28.82 16.96 20.76
N SER A 551 29.17 17.29 21.99
CA SER A 551 30.03 16.46 22.84
C SER A 551 29.54 16.41 24.28
N PRO A 552 29.55 15.24 24.94
CA PRO A 552 29.33 15.15 26.37
C PRO A 552 30.47 15.87 27.11
N THR A 553 30.16 16.45 28.26
CA THR A 553 31.17 17.02 29.16
C THR A 553 31.45 16.04 30.31
N SER A 554 32.66 16.10 30.87
CA SER A 554 33.10 15.29 32.03
C SER A 554 32.42 15.68 33.35
N GLY A 555 31.48 16.63 33.36
CA GLY A 555 30.81 17.16 34.56
C GLY A 555 29.50 16.48 34.96
N GLY A 556 29.13 15.37 34.34
CA GLY A 556 27.92 14.61 34.66
C GLY A 556 28.04 13.75 35.93
N ASN A 557 26.89 13.32 36.47
CA ASN A 557 26.79 12.24 37.47
C ASN A 557 25.77 11.20 37.00
N ASP A 558 25.57 10.13 37.77
CA ASP A 558 24.69 9.02 37.35
C ASP A 558 23.26 9.43 37.00
N ASN A 559 22.77 10.57 37.48
CA ASN A 559 21.40 11.06 37.26
C ASN A 559 21.31 12.27 36.32
N ARG A 560 22.44 12.88 35.95
CA ARG A 560 22.51 14.11 35.16
C ARG A 560 23.71 14.08 34.22
N THR A 561 23.47 14.26 32.93
CA THR A 561 24.51 14.40 31.91
C THR A 561 24.47 15.82 31.33
N VAL A 562 25.64 16.44 31.17
CA VAL A 562 25.77 17.79 30.60
C VAL A 562 26.50 17.70 29.28
N TYR A 563 25.95 18.32 28.24
CA TYR A 563 26.51 18.37 26.90
C TYR A 563 26.91 19.79 26.54
N LYS A 564 28.04 19.94 25.86
CA LYS A 564 28.48 21.23 25.34
C LYS A 564 27.64 21.62 24.12
N LEU A 565 27.24 22.89 24.08
CA LEU A 565 26.65 23.52 22.91
C LEU A 565 27.73 24.24 22.10
N GLU A 566 27.88 23.85 20.84
CA GLU A 566 28.84 24.48 19.92
C GLU A 566 28.14 25.05 18.71
N THR A 567 28.74 26.09 18.13
CA THR A 567 28.19 26.80 16.98
C THR A 567 28.13 25.89 15.77
N ILE A 568 26.98 25.88 15.10
CA ILE A 568 26.76 25.13 13.87
C ILE A 568 26.10 26.01 12.81
N ALA A 569 26.38 25.73 11.54
CA ALA A 569 25.80 26.45 10.40
C ALA A 569 24.42 25.87 9.97
N PHE A 570 23.63 25.38 10.93
CA PHE A 570 22.29 24.85 10.67
C PHE A 570 21.23 25.93 10.90
N ASN A 571 20.45 26.17 9.85
CA ASN A 571 19.34 27.11 9.81
C ASN A 571 18.01 26.42 9.48
N GLY A 572 17.91 25.12 9.79
CA GLY A 572 16.76 24.28 9.41
C GLY A 572 16.91 23.54 8.07
N ARG A 573 17.94 23.84 7.26
CA ARG A 573 18.14 23.21 5.93
C ARG A 573 19.52 22.62 5.68
N ASN A 574 20.58 23.15 6.31
CA ASN A 574 21.94 22.68 6.12
C ASN A 574 22.23 21.39 6.92
N TYR A 575 21.72 20.26 6.44
CA TYR A 575 21.79 18.99 7.15
C TYR A 575 23.21 18.42 7.25
N ASP A 576 24.10 18.74 6.31
CA ASP A 576 25.51 18.35 6.38
C ASP A 576 26.21 18.96 7.61
N ALA A 577 26.00 20.27 7.85
CA ALA A 577 26.51 20.93 9.06
C ALA A 577 25.85 20.43 10.35
N PHE A 578 24.64 19.86 10.27
CA PHE A 578 23.92 19.27 11.41
C PHE A 578 24.24 17.77 11.62
N SER A 579 24.88 17.12 10.64
CA SER A 579 25.14 15.68 10.63
C SER A 579 25.92 15.23 11.87
N GLN A 580 26.87 16.05 12.33
CA GLN A 580 27.73 15.80 13.50
C GLN A 580 27.10 16.17 14.85
N ALA A 581 25.95 16.86 14.85
CA ALA A 581 25.24 17.19 16.08
C ALA A 581 24.43 15.98 16.56
N TYR A 582 24.33 15.82 17.87
CA TYR A 582 23.42 14.87 18.49
C TYR A 582 21.96 15.31 18.33
N LYS A 583 21.09 14.35 18.04
CA LYS A 583 19.64 14.56 17.91
C LYS A 583 18.95 14.22 19.22
N VAL A 584 17.79 14.83 19.45
CA VAL A 584 16.87 14.50 20.55
C VAL A 584 15.58 13.90 19.97
N LEU A 585 14.85 13.11 20.75
CA LEU A 585 13.58 12.52 20.33
C LEU A 585 12.41 13.24 20.99
N PRO A 586 11.27 13.41 20.29
CA PRO A 586 10.05 13.92 20.89
C PRO A 586 9.48 12.89 21.87
N LEU A 587 8.96 13.34 22.99
CA LEU A 587 8.19 12.53 23.92
C LEU A 587 6.87 13.27 24.23
N PRO A 588 5.82 13.03 23.43
CA PRO A 588 4.48 13.51 23.76
C PRO A 588 4.01 12.94 25.10
N THR A 589 3.02 13.56 25.72
CA THR A 589 2.44 13.09 26.98
C THR A 589 0.92 13.12 26.93
N PRO A 590 0.23 12.34 27.79
CA PRO A 590 -1.24 12.35 27.83
C PRO A 590 -1.86 13.71 28.22
N ASP A 591 -1.07 14.64 28.74
CA ASP A 591 -1.51 15.99 29.12
C ASP A 591 -1.20 17.06 28.05
N ARG A 592 -1.03 16.61 26.80
CA ARG A 592 -0.75 17.44 25.62
C ARG A 592 0.48 18.33 25.80
N GLU A 593 1.54 17.76 26.38
CA GLU A 593 2.88 18.37 26.41
C GLU A 593 3.83 17.59 25.53
N ILE A 594 4.83 18.27 24.97
CA ILE A 594 5.92 17.65 24.22
C ILE A 594 7.22 17.89 24.99
N TRP A 595 7.83 16.80 25.45
CA TRP A 595 9.18 16.84 26.02
C TRP A 595 10.19 16.35 24.99
N ALA A 596 11.47 16.52 25.27
CA ALA A 596 12.56 15.99 24.45
C ALA A 596 13.52 15.17 25.30
N PHE A 597 14.12 14.11 24.74
CA PHE A 597 15.13 13.28 25.41
C PHE A 597 16.27 12.91 24.45
N GLY A 598 17.50 12.80 24.96
CA GLY A 598 18.70 12.91 24.09
C GLY A 598 20.04 12.84 24.85
N PRO A 599 21.21 12.91 24.19
CA PRO A 599 21.95 11.85 23.50
C PRO A 599 22.43 10.65 24.35
N GLU A 600 22.37 10.75 25.68
CA GLU A 600 22.55 9.62 26.60
C GLU A 600 21.78 9.89 27.89
N LYS A 601 20.81 9.03 28.19
CA LYS A 601 20.12 8.89 29.48
C LYS A 601 19.43 10.16 30.02
N GLY A 602 18.16 10.36 29.66
CA GLY A 602 17.25 11.23 30.41
C GLY A 602 16.57 12.33 29.59
N LEU A 603 15.65 13.04 30.25
CA LEU A 603 14.87 14.14 29.69
C LEU A 603 15.73 15.40 29.58
N LEU A 604 15.56 16.17 28.50
CA LEU A 604 16.06 17.53 28.41
C LEU A 604 15.40 18.38 29.49
N SER A 605 16.20 18.75 30.49
CA SER A 605 15.73 19.40 31.71
C SER A 605 16.01 20.90 31.73
N SER A 606 17.12 21.32 31.11
CA SER A 606 17.50 22.72 30.93
C SER A 606 18.51 22.87 29.79
N ALA A 607 18.58 24.07 29.20
CA ALA A 607 19.64 24.44 28.28
C ALA A 607 20.01 25.91 28.50
N TYR A 608 21.31 26.15 28.57
CA TYR A 608 21.96 27.45 28.77
C TYR A 608 22.73 27.82 27.50
N ASP A 609 23.46 28.92 27.49
CA ASP A 609 24.10 29.42 26.26
C ASP A 609 25.31 28.59 25.78
N THR A 610 25.85 27.73 26.65
CA THR A 610 27.02 26.89 26.36
C THR A 610 26.79 25.42 26.64
N GLU A 611 25.66 25.03 27.24
CA GLU A 611 25.42 23.65 27.65
C GLU A 611 23.94 23.25 27.63
N ALA A 612 23.67 21.98 27.42
CA ALA A 612 22.36 21.33 27.55
C ALA A 612 22.43 20.22 28.60
N VAL A 613 21.37 20.08 29.40
CA VAL A 613 21.35 19.19 30.57
C VAL A 613 20.25 18.16 30.43
N PHE A 614 20.64 16.89 30.45
CA PHE A 614 19.75 15.73 30.41
C PHE A 614 19.73 15.04 31.78
N SER A 615 18.53 14.69 32.26
CA SER A 615 18.34 14.19 33.63
C SER A 615 17.48 12.93 33.64
N LYS A 616 17.91 11.88 34.34
CA LYS A 616 17.16 10.61 34.49
C LYS A 616 16.01 10.76 35.46
N SER A 617 14.88 10.11 35.20
CA SER A 617 13.70 10.22 36.07
C SER A 617 13.83 9.33 37.31
N GLY A 618 14.56 9.81 38.31
CA GLY A 618 14.52 9.31 39.70
C GLY A 618 13.35 9.90 40.51
N GLY A 619 12.21 10.20 39.87
CA GLY A 619 10.95 10.56 40.54
C GLY A 619 10.52 12.04 40.55
N LEU A 620 11.36 13.03 40.24
CA LEU A 620 11.02 14.47 40.40
C LEU A 620 11.68 15.44 39.38
N VAL A 621 12.05 15.00 38.18
CA VAL A 621 12.77 15.87 37.22
C VAL A 621 11.81 16.80 36.48
N LYS A 622 12.13 18.09 36.42
CA LYS A 622 11.44 19.11 35.61
C LYS A 622 11.85 18.93 34.14
N ALA A 623 10.97 18.34 33.33
CA ALA A 623 11.14 18.30 31.88
C ALA A 623 10.95 19.71 31.29
N MET A 624 11.70 20.04 30.25
CA MET A 624 11.41 21.21 29.42
C MET A 624 10.23 20.88 28.51
N ASN A 625 9.18 21.71 28.55
CA ASN A 625 8.03 21.60 27.66
C ASN A 625 8.24 22.45 26.40
N PHE A 626 7.83 21.90 25.27
CA PHE A 626 7.89 22.52 23.96
C PHE A 626 6.48 22.70 23.38
N THR A 627 6.26 23.86 22.76
CA THR A 627 5.00 24.18 22.08
C THR A 627 5.19 23.98 20.57
N PRO A 628 4.26 23.28 19.91
CA PRO A 628 4.27 23.14 18.46
C PRO A 628 3.92 24.45 17.77
N ASP A 629 4.68 24.78 16.73
CA ASP A 629 4.37 25.82 15.76
C ASP A 629 4.07 25.14 14.41
N GLN A 630 2.80 25.20 14.04
CA GLN A 630 2.26 24.55 12.83
C GLN A 630 2.69 25.28 11.54
N GLU A 631 2.97 26.59 11.61
CA GLU A 631 3.37 27.38 10.46
C GLU A 631 4.83 27.09 10.11
N SER A 632 5.72 27.16 11.11
CA SER A 632 7.14 26.85 10.91
C SER A 632 7.43 25.34 10.89
N LYS A 633 6.46 24.49 11.28
CA LYS A 633 6.61 23.03 11.45
C LYS A 633 7.74 22.68 12.43
N THR A 634 7.85 23.42 13.53
CA THR A 634 8.90 23.21 14.54
C THR A 634 8.36 23.23 15.97
N LEU A 635 9.21 22.91 16.94
CA LEU A 635 8.92 22.97 18.36
C LEU A 635 9.70 24.09 19.04
N HIS A 636 9.04 24.91 19.86
CA HIS A 636 9.67 26.02 20.56
C HIS A 636 9.61 25.85 22.08
N SER A 637 10.70 26.21 22.78
CA SER A 637 10.65 26.36 24.23
C SER A 637 9.75 27.53 24.61
N LYS A 638 9.22 27.51 25.84
CA LYS A 638 8.36 28.59 26.37
C LYS A 638 8.96 30.00 26.28
N ASP A 639 10.29 30.12 26.34
CA ASP A 639 11.01 31.39 26.23
C ASP A 639 11.43 31.74 24.79
N GLY A 640 11.08 30.90 23.81
CA GLY A 640 11.39 31.08 22.38
C GLY A 640 12.87 30.92 22.01
N LYS A 641 13.75 30.59 22.97
CA LYS A 641 15.21 30.56 22.74
C LYS A 641 15.72 29.27 22.14
N ILE A 642 14.91 28.21 22.18
CA ILE A 642 15.26 26.89 21.67
C ILE A 642 14.22 26.51 20.62
N THR A 643 14.72 26.07 19.47
CA THR A 643 13.90 25.49 18.41
C THR A 643 14.37 24.05 18.18
N LEU A 644 13.42 23.13 18.12
CA LEU A 644 13.66 21.76 17.70
C LEU A 644 13.07 21.55 16.30
N TYR A 645 13.91 21.14 15.36
CA TYR A 645 13.54 20.92 13.96
C TYR A 645 13.34 19.42 13.70
N PRO A 646 12.16 18.95 13.29
CA PRO A 646 12.02 17.58 12.79
C PRO A 646 12.95 17.34 11.62
N ILE A 647 13.69 16.23 11.66
CA ILE A 647 14.64 15.85 10.62
C ILE A 647 14.13 14.63 9.87
N ARG A 648 13.76 14.86 8.61
CA ARG A 648 13.28 13.83 7.69
C ARG A 648 14.38 12.84 7.31
N PHE A 649 13.98 11.67 6.87
CA PHE A 649 14.88 10.62 6.44
C PHE A 649 15.76 11.05 5.25
N ASN A 650 15.16 11.74 4.27
CA ASN A 650 15.87 12.26 3.09
C ASN A 650 16.91 13.35 3.41
N ALA A 651 16.92 13.91 4.63
CA ALA A 651 17.92 14.88 5.06
C ALA A 651 19.34 14.28 5.16
N ALA A 652 19.45 12.96 5.33
CA ALA A 652 20.71 12.23 5.37
C ALA A 652 21.21 11.77 4.00
N ALA A 653 20.43 11.97 2.93
CA ALA A 653 20.81 11.52 1.59
C ALA A 653 22.13 12.17 1.14
N GLY A 654 23.12 11.34 0.81
CA GLY A 654 24.45 11.80 0.39
C GLY A 654 25.37 12.29 1.51
N ILE A 655 25.01 12.11 2.79
CA ILE A 655 25.82 12.50 3.94
C ILE A 655 26.47 11.25 4.57
N GLU A 656 27.79 11.15 4.50
CA GLU A 656 28.53 9.95 4.91
C GLU A 656 28.58 9.73 6.44
N ASN A 657 28.55 10.81 7.23
CA ASN A 657 28.80 10.77 8.68
C ASN A 657 27.58 11.22 9.51
N TRP A 658 26.43 10.54 9.37
CA TRP A 658 25.24 10.91 10.12
C TRP A 658 25.30 10.44 11.59
N LYS A 659 25.39 11.40 12.52
CA LYS A 659 25.29 11.15 13.95
C LYS A 659 23.82 11.17 14.38
N GLY A 660 23.17 10.00 14.45
CA GLY A 660 21.79 9.86 14.94
C GLY A 660 21.23 8.46 14.71
N MET A 661 20.03 8.18 15.21
CA MET A 661 19.29 6.94 14.93
C MET A 661 17.95 7.28 14.29
N SER A 662 17.49 6.41 13.37
CA SER A 662 16.13 6.51 12.83
C SER A 662 15.11 6.06 13.87
N SER A 663 14.21 6.96 14.29
CA SER A 663 13.08 6.65 15.16
C SER A 663 11.87 6.09 14.41
N SER A 664 11.77 6.30 13.10
CA SER A 664 10.64 5.83 12.29
C SER A 664 10.97 5.68 10.81
N THR A 665 9.97 5.15 10.09
CA THR A 665 9.77 5.29 8.65
C THR A 665 8.39 5.87 8.44
N ASN A 666 8.26 6.90 7.62
CA ASN A 666 6.95 7.40 7.26
C ASN A 666 6.58 7.16 5.80
N ILE A 667 5.31 7.40 5.50
CA ILE A 667 4.72 7.17 4.17
C ILE A 667 5.33 8.04 3.07
N GLY A 668 5.88 9.20 3.41
CA GLY A 668 6.58 10.09 2.47
C GLY A 668 7.96 9.59 2.05
N ALA A 669 8.52 8.61 2.77
CA ALA A 669 9.75 7.90 2.38
C ALA A 669 9.47 6.63 1.55
N ASP A 670 8.21 6.35 1.20
CA ASP A 670 7.82 5.21 0.37
C ASP A 670 7.97 5.53 -1.13
N HIS A 671 9.12 5.14 -1.68
CA HIS A 671 9.42 5.33 -3.10
C HIS A 671 8.48 4.56 -4.04
N GLY A 672 7.91 3.43 -3.60
CA GLY A 672 6.96 2.66 -4.40
C GLY A 672 5.65 3.41 -4.59
N LEU A 673 5.10 3.91 -3.47
CA LEU A 673 3.90 4.75 -3.47
C LEU A 673 4.14 6.06 -4.22
N GLU A 674 5.24 6.76 -3.96
CA GLU A 674 5.58 8.02 -4.64
C GLU A 674 5.64 7.83 -6.16
N LYS A 675 6.35 6.80 -6.63
CA LYS A 675 6.47 6.47 -8.06
C LYS A 675 5.12 6.09 -8.66
N SER A 676 4.29 5.35 -7.93
CA SER A 676 2.97 4.93 -8.41
C SER A 676 2.01 6.11 -8.55
N LEU A 677 1.99 7.00 -7.56
CA LEU A 677 1.22 8.24 -7.63
C LEU A 677 1.74 9.18 -8.72
N GLN A 678 3.06 9.19 -8.98
CA GLN A 678 3.64 9.94 -10.09
C GLN A 678 3.24 9.35 -11.45
N HIS A 679 3.36 8.04 -11.67
CA HIS A 679 2.91 7.42 -12.91
C HIS A 679 1.41 7.60 -13.14
N LEU A 680 0.60 7.55 -12.07
CA LEU A 680 -0.82 7.83 -12.15
C LEU A 680 -1.09 9.26 -12.61
N GLU A 681 -0.39 10.23 -12.04
CA GLU A 681 -0.50 11.63 -12.43
C GLU A 681 -0.11 11.82 -13.90
N GLU A 682 1.05 11.31 -14.31
CA GLU A 682 1.53 11.37 -15.69
C GLU A 682 0.51 10.74 -16.66
N GLY A 683 0.00 9.56 -16.34
CA GLY A 683 -0.98 8.86 -17.16
C GLY A 683 -2.36 9.51 -17.18
N LEU A 684 -2.76 10.26 -16.15
CA LEU A 684 -4.02 11.01 -16.17
C LEU A 684 -3.89 12.35 -16.89
N ARG A 685 -2.74 13.03 -16.79
CA ARG A 685 -2.48 14.31 -17.47
C ARG A 685 -2.58 14.20 -18.99
N GLU A 686 -2.27 13.03 -19.54
CA GLU A 686 -2.39 12.76 -20.98
C GLU A 686 -3.84 12.52 -21.44
N LEU A 687 -4.79 12.43 -20.51
CA LEU A 687 -6.19 12.14 -20.80
C LEU A 687 -7.07 13.38 -20.66
N SER A 688 -8.11 13.46 -21.49
CA SER A 688 -9.22 14.37 -21.26
C SER A 688 -9.97 14.01 -19.97
N ALA A 689 -10.76 14.95 -19.45
CA ALA A 689 -11.58 14.82 -18.26
C ALA A 689 -12.46 13.56 -18.29
N TRP A 690 -12.86 13.13 -19.50
CA TRP A 690 -13.51 11.84 -19.70
C TRP A 690 -12.83 11.02 -20.80
N THR A 691 -12.84 9.71 -20.63
CA THR A 691 -12.47 8.73 -21.67
C THR A 691 -13.62 7.76 -21.91
N TYR A 692 -13.71 7.22 -23.12
CA TYR A 692 -14.85 6.40 -23.54
C TYR A 692 -14.38 5.02 -24.01
N SER A 693 -15.07 3.97 -23.56
CA SER A 693 -14.70 2.58 -23.90
C SER A 693 -14.99 2.21 -25.36
N SER A 694 -15.84 2.97 -26.04
CA SER A 694 -16.28 2.73 -27.42
C SER A 694 -15.14 2.74 -28.44
N ALA A 695 -14.02 3.41 -28.13
CA ALA A 695 -12.87 3.53 -29.04
C ALA A 695 -12.14 2.20 -29.32
N ASN A 696 -12.48 1.12 -28.60
CA ASN A 696 -11.81 -0.18 -28.74
C ASN A 696 -12.46 -1.10 -29.78
N TRP A 697 -13.63 -0.74 -30.30
CA TRP A 697 -14.35 -1.51 -31.30
C TRP A 697 -14.28 -0.82 -32.66
N PRO A 698 -14.06 -1.56 -33.76
CA PRO A 698 -14.11 -0.98 -35.10
C PRO A 698 -15.56 -0.63 -35.48
N GLU A 699 -15.76 0.49 -36.19
CA GLU A 699 -17.06 0.94 -36.72
C GLU A 699 -17.75 -0.17 -37.54
N ASN A 700 -16.97 -0.82 -38.41
CA ASN A 700 -17.41 -1.93 -39.27
C ASN A 700 -17.33 -3.31 -38.59
N TRP A 701 -17.50 -3.38 -37.27
CA TRP A 701 -17.51 -4.65 -36.53
C TRP A 701 -18.58 -5.63 -37.07
N ASP A 702 -18.23 -6.91 -37.08
CA ASP A 702 -19.06 -8.04 -37.54
C ASP A 702 -19.16 -9.07 -36.39
N ASP A 703 -20.37 -9.58 -36.12
CA ASP A 703 -20.62 -10.59 -35.09
C ASP A 703 -19.91 -11.92 -35.33
N LYS A 704 -19.46 -12.16 -36.57
CA LYS A 704 -18.69 -13.33 -36.99
C LYS A 704 -17.18 -13.13 -36.91
N ALA A 705 -16.72 -11.90 -36.72
CA ALA A 705 -15.30 -11.62 -36.55
C ALA A 705 -14.84 -12.09 -35.16
N ALA A 706 -13.67 -12.73 -35.11
CA ALA A 706 -13.01 -13.02 -33.85
C ALA A 706 -12.54 -11.72 -33.19
N TYR A 707 -12.34 -11.74 -31.88
CA TYR A 707 -11.62 -10.65 -31.22
C TYR A 707 -10.18 -10.58 -31.69
N HIS A 708 -9.56 -9.41 -31.51
CA HIS A 708 -8.12 -9.25 -31.61
C HIS A 708 -7.54 -9.07 -30.21
N GLN A 709 -6.83 -10.08 -29.72
CA GLN A 709 -6.24 -10.15 -28.37
C GLN A 709 -5.38 -8.93 -28.04
N THR A 710 -4.68 -8.40 -29.05
CA THR A 710 -3.79 -7.22 -28.97
C THR A 710 -4.55 -5.90 -28.89
N LYS A 711 -5.81 -5.85 -29.33
CA LYS A 711 -6.67 -4.65 -29.26
C LYS A 711 -7.47 -4.59 -27.96
N ILE A 712 -7.61 -5.71 -27.23
CA ILE A 712 -8.27 -5.73 -25.93
C ILE A 712 -7.34 -5.05 -24.92
N LYS A 713 -7.70 -3.83 -24.51
CA LYS A 713 -7.01 -3.13 -23.41
C LYS A 713 -7.18 -3.94 -22.12
N LYS A 714 -6.04 -4.24 -21.50
CA LYS A 714 -5.91 -5.00 -20.26
C LYS A 714 -5.10 -4.20 -19.26
N GLN A 715 -5.36 -4.48 -18.00
CA GLN A 715 -4.57 -4.02 -16.88
C GLN A 715 -3.89 -5.21 -16.23
N TYR A 716 -2.60 -5.10 -15.98
CA TYR A 716 -1.86 -6.07 -15.18
C TYR A 716 -1.84 -5.69 -13.70
N VAL A 717 -1.91 -6.71 -12.85
CA VAL A 717 -1.95 -6.62 -11.40
C VAL A 717 -1.17 -7.80 -10.84
N GLY A 718 -0.04 -7.58 -10.15
CA GLY A 718 0.76 -8.72 -9.68
C GLY A 718 1.68 -8.44 -8.51
N LEU A 719 2.08 -9.53 -7.86
CA LEU A 719 3.17 -9.64 -6.88
C LEU A 719 4.55 -9.63 -7.55
N ILE A 720 4.55 -9.66 -8.88
CA ILE A 720 5.71 -9.64 -9.77
C ILE A 720 5.51 -8.53 -10.81
N GLU A 721 6.56 -8.11 -11.49
CA GLU A 721 6.41 -7.21 -12.64
C GLU A 721 5.64 -7.92 -13.77
N GLU A 722 4.93 -7.15 -14.60
CA GLU A 722 4.19 -7.71 -15.74
C GLU A 722 5.13 -8.57 -16.61
N PRO A 723 4.85 -9.88 -16.75
CA PRO A 723 5.65 -10.74 -17.61
C PRO A 723 5.67 -10.15 -19.02
N LYS A 724 6.86 -9.99 -19.59
CA LYS A 724 6.98 -9.43 -20.94
C LYS A 724 6.31 -10.38 -21.92
N ASN A 725 5.42 -9.83 -22.76
CA ASN A 725 4.86 -10.56 -23.90
C ASN A 725 6.02 -11.10 -24.76
N THR A 726 6.29 -12.40 -24.68
CA THR A 726 7.15 -13.12 -25.62
C THR A 726 6.34 -13.60 -26.81
#